data_AF-A0A7W5B1U7-F1
#
_entry.id   AF-A0A7W5B1U7-F1
#
_cell.length_a   1.000
_cell.length_b   1.000
_cell.length_c   1.000
_cell.angle_alpha   90.00
_cell.angle_beta   90.00
_cell.angle_gamma   90.00
#
_symmetry.space_group_name_H-M   'P 1'
#
loop_
_entity.id
_entity.type
_entity.pdbx_description
1 polymer ?
#
loop_
_entity_poly.entity_id
_entity_poly.type
_entity_poly.pdbx_seq_one_letter_code
_entity_poly.pdbx_strand_id
1 'polypeptide(L)'
;MMMSGAIREKLKALIDRSMLLLETQGDYYTDGAKLALSDLVQCAVRALEGNDELPFIRNREFIEAREDEAVLFATQRYTMAPSYMNEGHNTRYYGLEAGLSWFEAQDVRNEDYWTLEQKAECVMTKASELISAANVGQGLGEYDPEAREKLVQAMERLASANSLDALSGTDDRLARAIVDVYNRLRTFRHSRLLRNELDPSSNLYVAKDEITRIKVNNERNEQLREQMAQIEQIANRYNLDYIEKASQLVMNEQMDYEQINTHFYVWSSTDKIANFTAPMQAVKATLSFVLPSEDNEKDGLGHVWIDNVEILAASGNNLNILNGGFDQGESLPDHWMPEIRKGNSEFKWESEYPFCGGGDRTNVSPIQLSSQSAFGYKDGVPRRSIYLCNPTNQDEGAWTYQPDFEIEGGATYTLTFAAKLDGKLNKGLKAILTYKDEANEVIDRFEYIFNRKSALPNFCFLLTMQCDAIQYALTEERDYAMKAKHAILYTLNDFCQGAEHWMVTNLRPQGSDSYGAVQGGRMLCSIAVTYSLIKETSVFSAEEKRRFYAMIEYLLRYMLDLRDRTELTAHEAQQGCSNWQTDMCAGTAYMMMALDDFPNRQAWLCNAHMVLVSQLNLTVNPDNSWPESIRYHHAALERFAGYAKVVRHMMGDNLFNDTPLGKMFDFSLQTQTPPYGYFGHRIGTPPFGDHALRDGAEFACFATYLEEIERIDRPLADRMYHTWNMAGRPVKGFWGEAIVLENLLGSGSSYEPESNTRFQLGSNSELRDAGIYIFRRNFGYERQSYFAIMSSPKPIGHGHLDQGSFILYKDSVPLVMDSGIEGYFDSTTNWHVSSYSHACVQFQTKQTYLATNKVREINLSAGTYSLERGWVDVPRTSRVLDCKLGEEVDEITIEIMNPEGRGRHTRHVRFFKKIEIYLIKDTIEDFEGEVLFSLPVASPASMIKGNRVYSTGLYDVDLETVFLSEVKQLRLEQGRSTLFFDSGHGSISMMDYIRAVADAQEGFVTLLYPKRRAQPNIIVTMKSERTALIAIEDQELVITW
;
A
#
# COMPACT_ATOMS: atom_id res chain seq x y z
N MET A 1 -21.36 25.50 26.66
CA MET A 1 -21.36 26.98 26.48
C MET A 1 -20.06 27.67 26.91
N MET A 2 -19.56 27.58 28.16
CA MET A 2 -18.34 28.30 28.55
C MET A 2 -17.05 27.88 27.79
N MET A 3 -16.91 26.62 27.37
CA MET A 3 -15.75 26.16 26.57
C MET A 3 -15.72 26.68 25.12
N SER A 4 -16.89 26.81 24.47
CA SER A 4 -16.99 27.27 23.08
C SER A 4 -16.51 28.73 22.92
N GLY A 5 -16.78 29.59 23.91
CA GLY A 5 -16.30 30.96 23.91
C GLY A 5 -14.76 31.07 23.95
N ALA A 6 -14.10 30.25 24.76
CA ALA A 6 -12.64 30.28 24.90
C ALA A 6 -11.91 29.86 23.61
N ILE A 7 -12.44 28.86 22.89
CA ILE A 7 -11.86 28.38 21.64
C ILE A 7 -12.00 29.44 20.52
N ARG A 8 -13.16 30.10 20.42
CA ARG A 8 -13.38 31.18 19.45
C ARG A 8 -12.48 32.38 19.72
N GLU A 9 -12.31 32.77 20.98
CA GLU A 9 -11.36 33.84 21.37
C GLU A 9 -9.91 33.47 21.05
N LYS A 10 -9.52 32.19 21.25
CA LYS A 10 -8.20 31.70 20.84
C LYS A 10 -8.00 31.85 19.33
N LEU A 11 -8.94 31.38 18.52
CA LEU A 11 -8.85 31.49 17.05
C LEU A 11 -8.79 32.96 16.61
N LYS A 12 -9.59 33.83 17.22
CA LYS A 12 -9.56 35.27 16.96
C LYS A 12 -8.19 35.88 17.27
N ALA A 13 -7.59 35.56 18.41
CA ALA A 13 -6.26 36.04 18.76
C ALA A 13 -5.18 35.57 17.76
N LEU A 14 -5.28 34.32 17.27
CA LEU A 14 -4.39 33.81 16.23
C LEU A 14 -4.56 34.55 14.90
N ILE A 15 -5.80 34.85 14.48
CA ILE A 15 -6.11 35.64 13.28
C ILE A 15 -5.52 37.03 13.39
N ASP A 16 -5.83 37.74 14.48
CA ASP A 16 -5.40 39.13 14.71
C ASP A 16 -3.86 39.22 14.72
N ARG A 17 -3.17 38.25 15.34
CA ARG A 17 -1.71 38.15 15.32
C ARG A 17 -1.14 37.88 13.93
N SER A 18 -1.75 36.94 13.19
CA SER A 18 -1.31 36.58 11.84
C SER A 18 -1.42 37.76 10.87
N MET A 19 -2.56 38.47 10.89
CA MET A 19 -2.77 39.68 10.10
C MET A 19 -1.77 40.79 10.46
N LEU A 20 -1.55 41.03 11.75
CA LEU A 20 -0.57 42.02 12.21
C LEU A 20 0.83 41.74 11.65
N LEU A 21 1.29 40.49 11.66
CA LEU A 21 2.60 40.11 11.11
C LEU A 21 2.65 40.30 9.59
N LEU A 22 1.63 39.86 8.86
CA LEU A 22 1.54 40.02 7.42
C LEU A 22 1.59 41.50 6.99
N GLU A 23 0.91 42.38 7.74
CA GLU A 23 0.84 43.82 7.45
C GLU A 23 2.11 44.58 7.86
N THR A 24 2.68 44.29 9.03
CA THR A 24 3.76 45.10 9.61
C THR A 24 5.17 44.57 9.35
N GLN A 25 5.30 43.28 9.01
CA GLN A 25 6.58 42.60 8.89
C GLN A 25 6.74 41.81 7.58
N GLY A 26 5.79 41.93 6.64
CA GLY A 26 5.75 41.14 5.41
C GLY A 26 6.97 41.21 4.50
N ASP A 27 7.83 42.23 4.64
CA ASP A 27 9.07 42.35 3.86
C ASP A 27 10.18 41.36 4.26
N TYR A 28 10.03 40.70 5.42
CA TYR A 28 11.01 39.77 5.97
C TYR A 28 10.61 38.31 5.81
N TYR A 29 9.47 38.08 5.14
CA TYR A 29 8.93 36.76 4.83
C TYR A 29 8.77 36.60 3.32
N THR A 30 9.05 35.40 2.82
CA THR A 30 8.86 35.07 1.41
C THR A 30 7.39 35.09 1.01
N ASP A 31 7.11 35.28 -0.27
CA ASP A 31 5.76 35.22 -0.84
C ASP A 31 5.15 33.83 -0.69
N GLY A 32 5.98 32.78 -0.66
CA GLY A 32 5.56 31.42 -0.34
C GLY A 32 5.03 31.30 1.09
N ALA A 33 5.76 31.82 2.08
CA ALA A 33 5.34 31.82 3.48
C ALA A 33 4.07 32.66 3.70
N LYS A 34 4.00 33.85 3.09
CA LYS A 34 2.83 34.74 3.18
C LYS A 34 1.58 34.10 2.58
N LEU A 35 1.71 33.42 1.44
CA LEU A 35 0.60 32.69 0.82
C LEU A 35 0.06 31.59 1.75
N ALA A 36 0.95 30.78 2.32
CA ALA A 36 0.56 29.67 3.20
C ALA A 36 -0.17 30.16 4.46
N LEU A 37 0.31 31.24 5.09
CA LEU A 37 -0.37 31.82 6.26
C LEU A 37 -1.70 32.48 5.87
N SER A 38 -1.74 33.20 4.74
CA SER A 38 -2.96 33.89 4.28
C SER A 38 -4.10 32.91 3.99
N ASP A 39 -3.81 31.76 3.40
CA ASP A 39 -4.80 30.69 3.16
C ASP A 39 -5.40 30.18 4.49
N LEU A 40 -4.54 29.91 5.49
CA LEU A 40 -4.98 29.46 6.81
C LEU A 40 -5.82 30.53 7.52
N VAL A 41 -5.42 31.80 7.44
CA VAL A 41 -6.18 32.93 7.99
C VAL A 41 -7.55 33.05 7.32
N GLN A 42 -7.63 32.94 5.99
CA GLN A 42 -8.90 33.01 5.27
C GLN A 42 -9.87 31.91 5.71
N CYS A 43 -9.39 30.69 5.93
CA CYS A 43 -10.21 29.61 6.48
C CYS A 43 -10.61 29.85 7.93
N ALA A 44 -9.69 30.33 8.76
CA ALA A 44 -9.98 30.66 10.15
C ALA A 44 -11.04 31.76 10.28
N VAL A 45 -11.00 32.79 9.42
CA VAL A 45 -12.02 33.85 9.36
C VAL A 45 -13.39 33.27 8.98
N ARG A 46 -13.46 32.46 7.91
CA ARG A 46 -14.71 31.80 7.49
C ARG A 46 -15.31 30.94 8.61
N ALA A 47 -14.49 30.15 9.29
CA ALA A 47 -14.90 29.33 10.43
C ALA A 47 -15.42 30.16 11.60
N LEU A 48 -14.77 31.29 11.92
CA LEU A 48 -15.18 32.16 13.03
C LEU A 48 -16.53 32.85 12.75
N GLU A 49 -16.75 33.28 11.51
CA GLU A 49 -17.99 33.92 11.04
C GLU A 49 -19.16 32.95 10.88
N GLY A 50 -18.92 31.64 10.89
CA GLY A 50 -19.94 30.62 10.63
C GLY A 50 -20.26 30.44 9.15
N ASN A 51 -19.38 30.91 8.26
CA ASN A 51 -19.50 30.83 6.80
C ASN A 51 -18.69 29.66 6.21
N ASP A 52 -18.27 28.70 7.04
CA ASP A 52 -17.51 27.52 6.62
C ASP A 52 -18.46 26.41 6.19
N GLU A 53 -18.97 26.52 4.96
CA GLU A 53 -19.76 25.48 4.33
C GLU A 53 -18.84 24.37 3.80
N LEU A 54 -19.07 23.13 4.26
CA LEU A 54 -18.36 21.98 3.72
C LEU A 54 -18.75 21.76 2.25
N PRO A 55 -17.79 21.45 1.37
CA PRO A 55 -18.08 21.23 -0.04
C PRO A 55 -18.67 19.83 -0.34
N PHE A 56 -18.80 19.01 0.69
CA PHE A 56 -19.34 17.65 0.68
C PHE A 56 -20.36 17.47 1.81
N ILE A 57 -21.08 16.36 1.77
CA ILE A 57 -22.15 16.06 2.71
C ILE A 57 -21.75 14.92 3.63
N ARG A 58 -21.97 15.04 4.94
CA ARG A 58 -21.61 14.03 5.96
C ARG A 58 -22.62 12.87 6.09
N ASN A 59 -23.10 12.34 4.97
CA ASN A 59 -24.13 11.30 4.96
C ASN A 59 -23.63 9.92 5.44
N ARG A 60 -22.32 9.67 5.46
CA ARG A 60 -21.70 8.44 5.99
C ARG A 60 -21.65 8.41 7.52
N GLU A 61 -21.81 9.58 8.16
CA GLU A 61 -21.80 9.73 9.61
C GLU A 61 -20.51 9.12 10.22
N PHE A 62 -19.35 9.41 9.60
CA PHE A 62 -18.05 9.08 10.18
C PHE A 62 -17.72 9.96 11.38
N ILE A 63 -18.25 11.19 11.41
CA ILE A 63 -18.14 12.10 12.54
C ILE A 63 -19.52 12.67 12.87
N GLU A 64 -19.79 12.84 14.16
CA GLU A 64 -20.85 13.72 14.66
C GLU A 64 -20.19 15.04 15.02
N ALA A 65 -20.31 16.05 14.15
CA ALA A 65 -19.57 17.28 14.31
C ALA A 65 -20.11 18.12 15.47
N ARG A 66 -19.20 18.69 16.26
CA ARG A 66 -19.53 19.64 17.32
C ARG A 66 -20.01 20.97 16.74
N GLU A 67 -20.72 21.75 17.55
CA GLU A 67 -21.13 23.12 17.19
C GLU A 67 -19.94 24.02 16.82
N ASP A 68 -18.77 23.80 17.43
CA ASP A 68 -17.52 24.53 17.20
C ASP A 68 -16.49 23.75 16.36
N GLU A 69 -16.91 22.70 15.64
CA GLU A 69 -15.98 21.83 14.89
C GLU A 69 -15.17 22.59 13.85
N ALA A 70 -15.79 23.49 13.07
CA ALA A 70 -15.10 24.30 12.07
C ALA A 70 -14.01 25.19 12.69
N VAL A 71 -14.31 25.79 13.84
CA VAL A 71 -13.37 26.64 14.60
C VAL A 71 -12.19 25.80 15.09
N LEU A 72 -12.46 24.59 15.60
CA LEU A 72 -11.43 23.67 16.05
C LEU A 72 -10.56 23.19 14.89
N PHE A 73 -11.16 22.75 13.78
CA PHE A 73 -10.46 22.31 12.59
C PHE A 73 -9.56 23.39 11.97
N ALA A 74 -10.03 24.64 11.95
CA ALA A 74 -9.24 25.79 11.48
C ALA A 74 -8.11 26.15 12.45
N THR A 75 -8.32 26.00 13.75
CA THR A 75 -7.29 26.21 14.79
C THR A 75 -6.21 25.14 14.69
N GLN A 76 -6.63 23.86 14.74
CA GLN A 76 -5.78 22.69 14.86
C GLN A 76 -6.49 21.43 14.31
N ARG A 77 -5.83 20.71 13.41
CA ARG A 77 -6.27 19.44 12.81
C ARG A 77 -5.08 18.52 12.57
N TYR A 78 -5.31 17.26 12.27
CA TYR A 78 -4.27 16.31 11.86
C TYR A 78 -3.95 16.43 10.36
N THR A 79 -2.73 16.04 9.98
CA THR A 79 -2.34 15.89 8.58
C THR A 79 -1.31 14.78 8.41
N MET A 80 -1.29 14.21 7.21
CA MET A 80 -0.29 13.28 6.72
C MET A 80 0.63 13.91 5.66
N ALA A 81 0.46 15.21 5.38
CA ALA A 81 1.27 15.95 4.42
C ALA A 81 2.76 15.89 4.79
N PRO A 82 3.68 15.93 3.79
CA PRO A 82 5.11 15.98 4.02
C PRO A 82 5.47 17.06 5.05
N SER A 83 6.38 16.70 5.92
CA SER A 83 6.80 17.46 7.09
C SER A 83 7.66 18.68 6.75
N TYR A 84 7.45 19.81 7.45
CA TYR A 84 8.39 20.95 7.47
C TYR A 84 9.49 20.88 8.54
N MET A 85 9.59 19.73 9.25
CA MET A 85 10.60 19.31 10.24
C MET A 85 10.21 19.39 11.74
N ASN A 86 10.09 18.19 12.35
CA ASN A 86 10.65 17.71 13.63
C ASN A 86 10.33 16.20 13.75
N GLU A 87 11.29 15.42 14.29
CA GLU A 87 11.33 13.94 14.26
C GLU A 87 10.28 13.23 15.12
N GLY A 88 9.94 11.98 14.76
CA GLY A 88 9.43 10.97 15.71
C GLY A 88 7.92 10.67 15.74
N HIS A 89 7.07 11.36 14.97
CA HIS A 89 5.62 11.11 14.96
C HIS A 89 5.04 11.00 13.55
N ASN A 90 4.26 9.93 13.30
CA ASN A 90 3.55 9.68 12.05
C ASN A 90 2.41 10.67 11.80
N THR A 91 1.92 11.32 12.85
CA THR A 91 0.74 12.19 12.80
C THR A 91 1.04 13.52 13.46
N ARG A 92 0.73 14.60 12.73
CA ARG A 92 1.12 15.96 13.10
C ARG A 92 -0.08 16.88 13.12
N TYR A 93 0.03 17.92 13.94
CA TYR A 93 -0.93 19.00 13.95
C TYR A 93 -0.63 20.00 12.85
N TYR A 94 -1.69 20.43 12.18
CA TYR A 94 -1.76 21.51 11.20
C TYR A 94 -2.92 22.43 11.55
N GLY A 95 -3.12 23.54 10.85
CA GLY A 95 -4.08 24.58 11.23
C GLY A 95 -3.39 25.90 11.57
N LEU A 96 -4.16 26.94 11.88
CA LEU A 96 -3.61 28.29 12.04
C LEU A 96 -2.60 28.39 13.19
N GLU A 97 -2.78 27.64 14.29
CA GLU A 97 -1.83 27.66 15.40
C GLU A 97 -0.44 27.15 14.98
N ALA A 98 -0.39 25.95 14.38
CA ALA A 98 0.86 25.39 13.89
C ALA A 98 1.43 26.19 12.71
N GLY A 99 0.57 26.70 11.83
CA GLY A 99 0.95 27.53 10.68
C GLY A 99 1.56 28.86 11.09
N LEU A 100 0.98 29.54 12.08
CA LEU A 100 1.52 30.79 12.62
C LEU A 100 2.86 30.55 13.33
N SER A 101 2.97 29.50 14.15
CA SER A 101 4.23 29.16 14.81
C SER A 101 5.35 28.88 13.79
N TRP A 102 5.04 28.14 12.73
CA TRP A 102 5.97 27.93 11.62
C TRP A 102 6.34 29.24 10.92
N PHE A 103 5.34 30.08 10.61
CA PHE A 103 5.52 31.35 9.91
C PHE A 103 6.41 32.30 10.71
N GLU A 104 6.19 32.44 12.02
CA GLU A 104 7.04 33.27 12.90
C GLU A 104 8.50 32.81 12.87
N ALA A 105 8.75 31.50 12.78
CA ALA A 105 10.09 30.93 12.64
C ALA A 105 10.74 31.17 11.25
N GLN A 106 9.98 31.63 10.25
CA GLN A 106 10.51 31.99 8.93
C GLN A 106 11.01 33.44 8.84
N ASP A 107 10.94 34.23 9.92
CA ASP A 107 11.41 35.62 9.91
C ASP A 107 12.93 35.64 9.75
N VAL A 108 13.38 36.05 8.56
CA VAL A 108 14.80 36.01 8.21
C VAL A 108 15.64 36.91 9.12
N ARG A 109 15.07 37.94 9.75
CA ARG A 109 15.80 38.83 10.68
C ARG A 109 16.20 38.18 11.99
N ASN A 110 15.51 37.11 12.39
CA ASN A 110 15.76 36.46 13.66
C ASN A 110 16.99 35.52 13.61
N GLU A 111 17.57 35.34 12.42
CA GLU A 111 18.76 34.56 12.19
C GLU A 111 20.03 35.34 12.56
N ASP A 112 21.06 34.63 13.03
CA ASP A 112 22.37 35.24 13.18
C ASP A 112 23.03 35.48 11.80
N TYR A 113 24.05 36.33 11.77
CA TYR A 113 24.74 36.69 10.52
C TYR A 113 25.29 35.46 9.77
N TRP A 114 25.77 34.46 10.49
CA TRP A 114 26.32 33.25 9.88
C TRP A 114 25.22 32.44 9.18
N THR A 115 24.06 32.28 9.81
CA THR A 115 22.89 31.65 9.19
C THR A 115 22.34 32.47 8.02
N LEU A 116 22.37 33.80 8.08
CA LEU A 116 22.02 34.68 6.96
C LEU A 116 22.96 34.46 5.76
N GLU A 117 24.27 34.36 6.00
CA GLU A 117 25.27 34.07 4.96
C GLU A 117 25.01 32.70 4.30
N GLN A 118 24.74 31.67 5.10
CA GLN A 118 24.38 30.34 4.59
C GLN A 118 23.08 30.35 3.78
N LYS A 119 22.05 31.09 4.23
CA LYS A 119 20.79 31.25 3.48
C LYS A 119 21.01 32.01 2.17
N ALA A 120 21.85 33.04 2.17
CA ALA A 120 22.24 33.77 0.97
C ALA A 120 22.96 32.86 -0.04
N GLU A 121 23.92 32.05 0.41
CA GLU A 121 24.61 31.07 -0.43
C GLU A 121 23.65 30.02 -1.02
N CYS A 122 22.75 29.49 -0.18
CA CYS A 122 21.75 28.50 -0.59
C CYS A 122 20.82 29.04 -1.68
N VAL A 123 20.24 30.23 -1.50
CA VAL A 123 19.32 30.81 -2.48
C VAL A 123 20.05 31.21 -3.76
N MET A 124 21.29 31.71 -3.67
CA MET A 124 22.12 32.03 -4.83
C MET A 124 22.46 30.79 -5.65
N THR A 125 22.77 29.68 -4.99
CA THR A 125 23.03 28.38 -5.64
C THR A 125 21.79 27.90 -6.37
N LYS A 126 20.64 27.84 -5.69
CA LYS A 126 19.35 27.44 -6.29
C LYS A 126 18.97 28.31 -7.49
N ALA A 127 19.14 29.63 -7.38
CA ALA A 127 18.82 30.55 -8.46
C ALA A 127 19.76 30.37 -9.66
N SER A 128 21.05 30.17 -9.41
CA SER A 128 22.05 29.90 -10.44
C SER A 128 21.77 28.59 -11.17
N GLU A 129 21.49 27.52 -10.44
CA GLU A 129 21.14 26.21 -10.99
C GLU A 129 19.93 26.28 -11.90
N LEU A 130 18.84 26.94 -11.45
CA LEU A 130 17.64 27.09 -12.27
C LEU A 130 17.91 27.93 -13.52
N ILE A 131 18.65 29.05 -13.41
CA ILE A 131 19.00 29.89 -14.57
C ILE A 131 19.86 29.12 -15.58
N SER A 132 20.79 28.29 -15.11
CA SER A 132 21.65 27.49 -15.96
C SER A 132 20.91 26.36 -16.67
N ALA A 133 19.93 25.75 -16.02
CA ALA A 133 19.12 24.67 -16.61
C ALA A 133 17.94 25.17 -17.46
N ALA A 134 17.44 26.38 -17.20
CA ALA A 134 16.23 26.90 -17.84
C ALA A 134 16.47 27.42 -19.26
N ASN A 135 15.66 26.92 -20.20
CA ASN A 135 15.46 27.55 -21.49
C ASN A 135 14.41 28.66 -21.36
N VAL A 136 14.66 29.83 -21.97
CA VAL A 136 13.71 30.95 -21.95
C VAL A 136 13.08 31.14 -23.32
N GLY A 137 11.77 31.40 -23.36
CA GLY A 137 11.04 31.55 -24.61
C GLY A 137 9.53 31.35 -24.45
N GLN A 138 8.89 30.71 -25.42
CA GLN A 138 7.44 30.50 -25.53
C GLN A 138 7.05 29.04 -25.82
N GLY A 139 8.02 28.13 -25.80
CA GLY A 139 7.83 26.69 -26.00
C GLY A 139 7.47 25.94 -24.71
N LEU A 140 7.16 24.65 -24.85
CA LEU A 140 6.87 23.78 -23.70
C LEU A 140 8.05 23.75 -22.73
N GLY A 141 7.79 24.00 -21.45
CA GLY A 141 8.79 23.95 -20.40
C GLY A 141 9.77 25.11 -20.39
N GLU A 142 9.62 26.06 -21.33
CA GLU A 142 10.38 27.30 -21.33
C GLU A 142 9.83 28.27 -20.30
N TYR A 143 10.70 29.16 -19.84
CA TYR A 143 10.41 30.14 -18.79
C TYR A 143 10.39 31.57 -19.36
N ASP A 144 9.72 32.48 -18.64
CA ASP A 144 9.61 33.89 -19.05
C ASP A 144 10.97 34.62 -18.98
N PRO A 145 11.45 35.19 -20.10
CA PRO A 145 12.67 36.00 -20.12
C PRO A 145 12.65 37.19 -19.15
N GLU A 146 11.50 37.83 -18.94
CA GLU A 146 11.40 38.99 -18.05
C GLU A 146 11.55 38.58 -16.58
N ALA A 147 10.91 37.48 -16.18
CA ALA A 147 11.08 36.90 -14.85
C ALA A 147 12.53 36.48 -14.58
N ARG A 148 13.24 35.93 -15.59
CA ARG A 148 14.69 35.63 -15.49
C ARG A 148 15.52 36.88 -15.22
N GLU A 149 15.29 37.96 -15.97
CA GLU A 149 16.04 39.20 -15.81
C GLU A 149 15.85 39.78 -14.39
N LYS A 150 14.60 39.79 -13.89
CA LYS A 150 14.29 40.24 -12.53
C LYS A 150 15.00 39.40 -11.46
N LEU A 151 15.13 38.09 -11.66
CA LEU A 151 15.87 37.21 -10.77
C LEU A 151 17.37 37.54 -10.78
N VAL A 152 17.98 37.70 -11.96
CA VAL A 152 19.39 38.08 -12.08
C VAL A 152 19.68 39.41 -11.36
N GLN A 153 18.84 40.43 -11.56
CA GLN A 153 18.98 41.71 -10.88
C GLN A 153 18.84 41.57 -9.35
N ALA A 154 17.98 40.68 -8.86
CA ALA A 154 17.87 40.40 -7.43
C ALA A 154 19.13 39.72 -6.87
N MET A 155 19.70 38.76 -7.61
CA MET A 155 20.96 38.10 -7.25
C MET A 155 22.12 39.09 -7.14
N GLU A 156 22.23 40.04 -8.07
CA GLU A 156 23.25 41.11 -8.02
C GLU A 156 23.09 42.01 -6.78
N ARG A 157 21.84 42.34 -6.41
CA ARG A 157 21.54 43.10 -5.19
C ARG A 157 21.92 42.32 -3.93
N LEU A 158 21.68 41.01 -3.89
CA LEU A 158 22.07 40.14 -2.78
C LEU A 158 23.59 40.05 -2.64
N ALA A 159 24.32 39.84 -3.74
CA ALA A 159 25.79 39.83 -3.73
C ALA A 159 26.39 41.17 -3.23
N SER A 160 25.75 42.29 -3.60
CA SER A 160 26.14 43.62 -3.11
C SER A 160 25.82 43.84 -1.62
N ALA A 161 24.74 43.23 -1.11
CA ALA A 161 24.39 43.29 0.30
C ALA A 161 25.31 42.42 1.17
N ASN A 162 25.76 41.27 0.66
CA ASN A 162 26.62 40.31 1.36
C ASN A 162 28.09 40.74 1.47
N SER A 163 28.51 41.80 0.75
CA SER A 163 29.90 42.27 0.68
C SER A 163 30.20 43.51 1.55
N LEU A 164 29.22 44.00 2.33
CA LEU A 164 29.36 45.17 3.21
C LEU A 164 29.77 44.74 4.63
N ASP A 165 30.85 45.31 5.18
CA ASP A 165 31.43 44.98 6.49
C ASP A 165 30.41 44.99 7.65
N ALA A 166 30.38 43.87 8.40
CA ALA A 166 29.36 43.45 9.37
C ALA A 166 29.29 44.22 10.72
N LEU A 167 29.67 45.51 10.77
CA LEU A 167 29.77 46.27 12.04
C LEU A 167 28.76 47.42 12.19
N SER A 168 27.78 47.57 11.28
CA SER A 168 26.77 48.65 11.40
C SER A 168 25.41 48.28 10.79
N GLY A 169 24.56 47.55 11.53
CA GLY A 169 23.13 47.39 11.17
C GLY A 169 22.86 46.79 9.78
N THR A 170 23.76 45.95 9.30
CA THR A 170 23.81 45.33 7.96
C THR A 170 22.86 44.14 7.78
N ASP A 171 22.35 43.57 8.88
CA ASP A 171 21.58 42.32 8.89
C ASP A 171 20.19 42.49 8.24
N ASP A 172 19.55 43.66 8.38
CA ASP A 172 18.21 43.94 7.82
C ASP A 172 18.22 44.04 6.29
N ARG A 173 19.26 44.64 5.73
CA ARG A 173 19.43 44.79 4.27
C ARG A 173 19.73 43.45 3.62
N LEU A 174 20.57 42.63 4.25
CA LEU A 174 20.87 41.27 3.78
C LEU A 174 19.62 40.39 3.83
N ALA A 175 18.88 40.40 4.94
CA ALA A 175 17.63 39.65 5.09
C ALA A 175 16.61 39.98 3.99
N ARG A 176 16.35 41.27 3.73
CA ARG A 176 15.43 41.71 2.65
C ARG A 176 15.90 41.29 1.26
N ALA A 177 17.22 41.32 1.01
CA ALA A 177 17.78 40.88 -0.26
C ALA A 177 17.62 39.37 -0.46
N ILE A 178 17.81 38.55 0.59
CA ILE A 178 17.55 37.10 0.55
C ILE A 178 16.08 36.84 0.20
N VAL A 179 15.15 37.52 0.87
CA VAL A 179 13.71 37.41 0.62
C VAL A 179 13.35 37.80 -0.83
N ASP A 180 13.89 38.91 -1.35
CA ASP A 180 13.65 39.32 -2.74
C ASP A 180 14.14 38.26 -3.73
N VAL A 181 15.32 37.66 -3.52
CA VAL A 181 15.81 36.58 -4.40
C VAL A 181 14.89 35.36 -4.34
N TYR A 182 14.46 34.89 -3.16
CA TYR A 182 13.48 33.79 -3.06
C TYR A 182 12.17 34.11 -3.80
N ASN A 183 11.66 35.33 -3.67
CA ASN A 183 10.41 35.76 -4.32
C ASN A 183 10.56 35.82 -5.86
N ARG A 184 11.69 36.35 -6.36
CA ARG A 184 11.98 36.33 -7.81
C ARG A 184 12.23 34.92 -8.32
N LEU A 185 12.87 34.06 -7.54
CA LEU A 185 13.10 32.66 -7.89
C LEU A 185 11.77 31.92 -8.03
N ARG A 186 10.86 32.11 -7.09
CA ARG A 186 9.48 31.59 -7.14
C ARG A 186 8.74 32.10 -8.36
N THR A 187 8.80 33.40 -8.64
CA THR A 187 8.16 34.02 -9.81
C THR A 187 8.69 33.43 -11.11
N PHE A 188 10.02 33.31 -11.23
CA PHE A 188 10.65 32.70 -12.39
C PHE A 188 10.22 31.24 -12.56
N ARG A 189 10.24 30.44 -11.50
CA ARG A 189 9.76 29.04 -11.55
C ARG A 189 8.30 28.92 -11.99
N HIS A 190 7.43 29.77 -11.45
CA HIS A 190 6.00 29.78 -11.79
C HIS A 190 5.70 30.24 -13.21
N SER A 191 6.64 30.92 -13.87
CA SER A 191 6.51 31.36 -15.26
C SER A 191 6.69 30.25 -16.30
N ARG A 192 7.00 29.03 -15.86
CA ARG A 192 7.17 27.87 -16.73
C ARG A 192 5.88 27.59 -17.51
N LEU A 193 5.99 27.54 -18.84
CA LEU A 193 4.85 27.23 -19.71
C LEU A 193 4.54 25.74 -19.74
N LEU A 194 3.30 25.40 -19.39
CA LEU A 194 2.76 24.05 -19.40
C LEU A 194 2.05 23.75 -20.73
N ARG A 195 1.93 22.46 -21.06
CA ARG A 195 1.29 22.00 -22.31
C ARG A 195 -0.13 22.52 -22.49
N ASN A 196 -0.95 22.53 -21.45
CA ASN A 196 -2.34 23.00 -21.50
C ASN A 196 -2.48 24.50 -21.75
N GLU A 197 -1.42 25.29 -21.53
CA GLU A 197 -1.40 26.72 -21.86
C GLU A 197 -1.09 26.97 -23.33
N LEU A 198 -0.36 26.03 -23.96
CA LEU A 198 0.02 26.08 -25.38
C LEU A 198 -1.00 25.35 -26.27
N ASP A 199 -1.53 24.23 -25.78
CA ASP A 199 -2.57 23.41 -26.39
C ASP A 199 -3.61 23.01 -25.33
N PRO A 200 -4.66 23.83 -25.14
CA PRO A 200 -5.73 23.54 -24.20
C PRO A 200 -6.45 22.21 -24.43
N SER A 201 -6.36 21.68 -25.66
CA SER A 201 -7.03 20.44 -26.08
C SER A 201 -6.23 19.16 -25.76
N SER A 202 -4.95 19.30 -25.39
CA SER A 202 -4.14 18.19 -24.89
C SER A 202 -4.67 17.68 -23.53
N ASN A 203 -4.63 16.37 -23.34
CA ASN A 203 -4.85 15.74 -22.03
C ASN A 203 -3.51 15.53 -21.30
N LEU A 204 -3.52 14.84 -20.15
CA LEU A 204 -2.30 14.66 -19.35
C LEU A 204 -1.21 13.82 -20.02
N TYR A 205 -1.56 12.90 -20.92
CA TYR A 205 -0.60 11.95 -21.50
C TYR A 205 -0.26 12.24 -22.97
N VAL A 206 -1.24 12.71 -23.73
CA VAL A 206 -1.14 12.81 -25.18
C VAL A 206 -1.90 14.02 -25.73
N ALA A 207 -1.48 14.48 -26.92
CA ALA A 207 -2.20 15.49 -27.67
C ALA A 207 -3.50 14.92 -28.28
N LYS A 208 -4.41 15.82 -28.71
CA LYS A 208 -5.71 15.41 -29.27
C LYS A 208 -5.60 14.55 -30.53
N ASP A 209 -4.64 14.81 -31.40
CA ASP A 209 -4.41 14.02 -32.62
C ASP A 209 -3.86 12.61 -32.31
N GLU A 210 -3.13 12.46 -31.22
CA GLU A 210 -2.59 11.17 -30.77
C GLU A 210 -3.69 10.23 -30.25
N ILE A 211 -4.76 10.74 -29.62
CA ILE A 211 -5.96 9.93 -29.28
C ILE A 211 -6.56 9.29 -30.54
N THR A 212 -6.58 10.03 -31.65
CA THR A 212 -7.04 9.50 -32.94
C THR A 212 -6.11 8.39 -33.46
N ARG A 213 -4.79 8.51 -33.23
CA ARG A 213 -3.83 7.46 -33.60
C ARG A 213 -3.98 6.22 -32.73
N ILE A 214 -4.24 6.36 -31.43
CA ILE A 214 -4.56 5.24 -30.54
C ILE A 214 -5.77 4.47 -31.08
N LYS A 215 -6.83 5.18 -31.52
CA LYS A 215 -8.01 4.58 -32.16
C LYS A 215 -7.66 3.76 -33.41
N VAL A 216 -6.77 4.26 -34.27
CA VAL A 216 -6.32 3.55 -35.49
C VAL A 216 -5.42 2.36 -35.17
N ASN A 217 -4.49 2.51 -34.21
CA ASN A 217 -3.57 1.44 -33.81
C ASN A 217 -4.31 0.26 -33.15
N ASN A 218 -5.41 0.55 -32.44
CA ASN A 218 -6.31 -0.44 -31.87
C ASN A 218 -6.85 -1.44 -32.91
N GLU A 219 -7.13 -1.00 -34.14
CA GLU A 219 -7.63 -1.90 -35.18
C GLU A 219 -6.58 -2.94 -35.60
N ARG A 220 -5.29 -2.65 -35.38
CA ARG A 220 -4.14 -3.43 -35.89
C ARG A 220 -3.45 -4.29 -34.84
N ASN A 221 -3.60 -3.99 -33.55
CA ASN A 221 -2.96 -4.73 -32.45
C ASN A 221 -4.01 -5.49 -31.64
N GLU A 222 -3.91 -6.82 -31.61
CA GLU A 222 -4.86 -7.72 -30.92
C GLU A 222 -4.97 -7.42 -29.42
N GLN A 223 -3.83 -7.20 -28.75
CA GLN A 223 -3.79 -6.91 -27.32
C GLN A 223 -4.51 -5.59 -27.00
N LEU A 224 -4.28 -4.53 -27.78
CA LEU A 224 -4.99 -3.25 -27.61
C LEU A 224 -6.50 -3.40 -27.83
N ARG A 225 -6.91 -4.26 -28.78
CA ARG A 225 -8.31 -4.55 -29.06
C ARG A 225 -9.03 -5.20 -27.88
N GLU A 226 -8.37 -6.15 -27.21
CA GLU A 226 -8.89 -6.76 -25.98
C GLU A 226 -9.02 -5.72 -24.86
N GLN A 227 -8.00 -4.86 -24.67
CA GLN A 227 -8.07 -3.78 -23.68
C GLN A 227 -9.23 -2.83 -23.97
N MET A 228 -9.44 -2.46 -25.23
CA MET A 228 -10.53 -1.57 -25.62
C MET A 228 -11.90 -2.21 -25.40
N ALA A 229 -12.06 -3.48 -25.75
CA ALA A 229 -13.30 -4.22 -25.52
C ALA A 229 -13.64 -4.30 -24.02
N GLN A 230 -12.62 -4.48 -23.17
CA GLN A 230 -12.80 -4.45 -21.72
C GLN A 230 -13.18 -3.04 -21.21
N ILE A 231 -12.56 -1.98 -21.74
CA ILE A 231 -12.94 -0.59 -21.42
C ILE A 231 -14.39 -0.32 -21.79
N GLU A 232 -14.81 -0.71 -23.00
CA GLU A 232 -16.18 -0.55 -23.48
C GLU A 232 -17.17 -1.33 -22.60
N GLN A 233 -16.86 -2.58 -22.28
CA GLN A 233 -17.69 -3.41 -21.40
C GLN A 233 -17.87 -2.75 -20.01
N ILE A 234 -16.79 -2.22 -19.43
CA ILE A 234 -16.82 -1.57 -18.12
C ILE A 234 -17.60 -0.26 -18.18
N ALA A 235 -17.36 0.57 -19.21
CA ALA A 235 -18.10 1.81 -19.42
C ALA A 235 -19.61 1.53 -19.53
N ASN A 236 -20.00 0.53 -20.31
CA ASN A 236 -21.41 0.17 -20.53
C ASN A 236 -22.10 -0.53 -19.35
N ARG A 237 -21.39 -0.76 -18.23
CA ARG A 237 -21.94 -1.39 -17.03
C ARG A 237 -23.10 -0.59 -16.42
N TYR A 238 -22.96 0.73 -16.37
CA TYR A 238 -23.96 1.64 -15.83
C TYR A 238 -24.38 2.64 -16.91
N ASN A 239 -25.68 2.93 -17.01
CA ASN A 239 -26.18 4.00 -17.87
C ASN A 239 -26.17 5.33 -17.11
N LEU A 240 -26.42 6.44 -17.82
CA LEU A 240 -26.43 7.78 -17.22
C LEU A 240 -27.47 7.92 -16.11
N ASP A 241 -28.70 7.43 -16.32
CA ASP A 241 -29.79 7.46 -15.33
C ASP A 241 -29.40 6.80 -14.00
N TYR A 242 -28.67 5.68 -14.04
CA TYR A 242 -28.19 5.00 -12.83
C TYR A 242 -27.23 5.89 -12.02
N ILE A 243 -26.26 6.53 -12.67
CA ILE A 243 -25.24 7.35 -12.00
C ILE A 243 -25.85 8.67 -11.52
N GLU A 244 -26.74 9.28 -12.30
CA GLU A 244 -27.49 10.48 -11.89
C GLU A 244 -28.33 10.18 -10.65
N LYS A 245 -29.05 9.05 -10.61
CA LYS A 245 -29.78 8.61 -9.41
C LYS A 245 -28.85 8.38 -8.22
N ALA A 246 -27.67 7.78 -8.43
CA ALA A 246 -26.72 7.57 -7.34
C ALA A 246 -26.25 8.90 -6.76
N SER A 247 -25.90 9.86 -7.61
CA SER A 247 -25.54 11.22 -7.20
C SER A 247 -26.70 11.93 -6.48
N GLN A 248 -27.91 11.88 -7.03
CA GLN A 248 -29.09 12.53 -6.47
C GLN A 248 -29.56 11.94 -5.14
N LEU A 249 -29.49 10.63 -4.95
CA LEU A 249 -30.03 9.96 -3.75
C LEU A 249 -29.01 9.83 -2.63
N VAL A 250 -27.74 9.62 -2.98
CA VAL A 250 -26.68 9.41 -1.98
C VAL A 250 -26.05 10.74 -1.57
N MET A 251 -25.90 11.71 -2.46
CA MET A 251 -25.32 13.02 -2.11
C MET A 251 -26.37 13.98 -1.53
N ASN A 252 -27.21 13.50 -0.60
CA ASN A 252 -28.13 14.28 0.22
C ASN A 252 -27.78 14.11 1.70
N GLU A 253 -28.10 15.11 2.55
CA GLU A 253 -27.83 15.05 3.99
C GLU A 253 -28.52 13.86 4.66
N GLN A 254 -29.77 13.62 4.29
CA GLN A 254 -30.54 12.46 4.70
C GLN A 254 -30.67 11.50 3.53
N MET A 255 -30.24 10.25 3.75
CA MET A 255 -30.37 9.17 2.77
C MET A 255 -31.74 8.51 2.94
N ASP A 256 -32.53 8.51 1.88
CA ASP A 256 -33.77 7.74 1.82
C ASP A 256 -33.43 6.28 1.46
N TYR A 257 -33.30 5.42 2.48
CA TYR A 257 -32.99 4.02 2.25
C TYR A 257 -34.10 3.26 1.55
N GLU A 258 -35.37 3.63 1.72
CA GLU A 258 -36.47 3.02 0.99
C GLU A 258 -36.24 3.22 -0.51
N GLN A 259 -35.98 4.46 -0.93
CA GLN A 259 -35.70 4.77 -2.32
C GLN A 259 -34.37 4.18 -2.81
N ILE A 260 -33.29 4.28 -2.03
CA ILE A 260 -31.98 3.72 -2.38
C ILE A 260 -32.08 2.21 -2.61
N ASN A 261 -32.80 1.49 -1.75
CA ASN A 261 -32.97 0.05 -1.82
C ASN A 261 -33.71 -0.41 -3.09
N THR A 262 -34.57 0.43 -3.68
CA THR A 262 -35.19 0.10 -4.98
C THR A 262 -34.22 0.13 -6.15
N HIS A 263 -33.12 0.88 -6.04
CA HIS A 263 -32.19 1.13 -7.15
C HIS A 263 -30.84 0.45 -6.96
N PHE A 264 -30.36 0.40 -5.71
CA PHE A 264 -28.98 0.06 -5.37
C PHE A 264 -28.91 -1.06 -4.36
N TYR A 265 -27.81 -1.80 -4.48
CA TYR A 265 -27.44 -2.83 -3.55
C TYR A 265 -26.40 -2.27 -2.57
N VAL A 266 -26.83 -1.91 -1.37
CA VAL A 266 -25.98 -1.22 -0.38
C VAL A 266 -25.80 -2.08 0.87
N TRP A 267 -24.56 -2.52 1.08
CA TRP A 267 -24.12 -3.35 2.21
C TRP A 267 -22.78 -2.84 2.72
N SER A 268 -22.40 -3.24 3.92
CA SER A 268 -21.09 -2.95 4.50
C SER A 268 -20.47 -4.23 5.06
N SER A 269 -19.16 -4.20 5.33
CA SER A 269 -18.44 -5.34 5.88
C SER A 269 -17.54 -4.92 7.03
N THR A 270 -17.03 -5.89 7.79
CA THR A 270 -16.01 -5.65 8.82
C THR A 270 -14.65 -5.28 8.25
N ASP A 271 -14.41 -5.39 6.94
CA ASP A 271 -13.12 -5.10 6.28
C ASP A 271 -11.93 -5.86 6.91
N LYS A 272 -12.20 -7.06 7.47
CA LYS A 272 -11.23 -7.93 8.16
C LYS A 272 -10.52 -7.32 9.38
N ILE A 273 -11.17 -6.42 10.11
CA ILE A 273 -10.53 -5.75 11.28
C ILE A 273 -10.94 -6.33 12.65
N ALA A 274 -11.89 -7.27 12.71
CA ALA A 274 -12.41 -7.80 13.97
C ALA A 274 -11.55 -8.98 14.49
N ASN A 275 -10.34 -8.65 14.96
CA ASN A 275 -9.37 -9.61 15.49
C ASN A 275 -9.66 -9.99 16.96
N PHE A 276 -9.41 -11.25 17.32
CA PHE A 276 -9.54 -11.76 18.69
C PHE A 276 -8.57 -12.91 18.97
N THR A 277 -8.22 -13.12 20.25
CA THR A 277 -7.37 -14.23 20.71
C THR A 277 -8.19 -15.13 21.64
N ALA A 278 -8.18 -16.43 21.39
CA ALA A 278 -8.88 -17.40 22.24
C ALA A 278 -8.16 -17.55 23.59
N PRO A 279 -8.88 -17.65 24.72
CA PRO A 279 -8.27 -17.97 26.01
C PRO A 279 -7.50 -19.29 25.98
N MET A 280 -6.40 -19.41 26.72
CA MET A 280 -5.52 -20.60 26.70
C MET A 280 -6.24 -21.94 26.96
N GLN A 281 -7.33 -21.92 27.71
CA GLN A 281 -8.10 -23.12 28.09
C GLN A 281 -9.28 -23.40 27.14
N ALA A 282 -9.52 -22.54 26.15
CA ALA A 282 -10.63 -22.71 25.23
C ALA A 282 -10.34 -23.84 24.23
N VAL A 283 -11.33 -24.71 24.04
CA VAL A 283 -11.31 -25.78 23.02
C VAL A 283 -12.50 -25.69 22.06
N LYS A 284 -13.54 -24.95 22.46
CA LYS A 284 -14.75 -24.70 21.66
C LYS A 284 -15.21 -23.26 21.79
N ALA A 285 -15.96 -22.79 20.80
CA ALA A 285 -16.69 -21.54 20.87
C ALA A 285 -18.04 -21.61 20.14
N THR A 286 -18.94 -20.69 20.49
CA THR A 286 -20.17 -20.39 19.75
C THR A 286 -20.24 -18.91 19.41
N LEU A 287 -20.95 -18.56 18.34
CA LEU A 287 -21.10 -17.19 17.83
C LEU A 287 -22.57 -16.76 17.88
N SER A 288 -22.83 -15.54 18.33
CA SER A 288 -24.15 -14.92 18.27
C SER A 288 -24.09 -13.48 17.77
N PHE A 289 -25.05 -13.08 16.97
CA PHE A 289 -25.30 -11.71 16.57
C PHE A 289 -26.49 -11.16 17.34
N VAL A 290 -26.29 -10.10 18.12
CA VAL A 290 -27.27 -9.57 19.07
C VAL A 290 -27.57 -8.12 18.73
N LEU A 291 -28.85 -7.77 18.61
CA LEU A 291 -29.29 -6.37 18.51
C LEU A 291 -29.77 -5.91 19.89
N PRO A 292 -29.06 -4.98 20.55
CA PRO A 292 -29.44 -4.47 21.88
C PRO A 292 -30.82 -3.81 21.89
N SER A 293 -31.49 -3.80 23.05
CA SER A 293 -32.79 -3.16 23.21
C SER A 293 -32.81 -1.65 22.93
N GLU A 294 -31.68 -0.98 23.13
CA GLU A 294 -31.51 0.45 22.84
C GLU A 294 -31.53 0.75 21.33
N ASP A 295 -31.34 -0.27 20.50
CA ASP A 295 -31.45 -0.23 19.06
C ASP A 295 -32.82 -0.79 18.66
N ASN A 296 -33.83 0.09 18.55
CA ASN A 296 -35.22 -0.28 18.30
C ASN A 296 -35.95 0.73 17.39
N GLU A 297 -36.93 0.24 16.63
CA GLU A 297 -37.66 1.01 15.61
C GLU A 297 -38.49 2.17 16.17
N LYS A 298 -38.91 2.07 17.43
CA LYS A 298 -39.71 3.12 18.08
C LYS A 298 -38.87 4.36 18.39
N ASP A 299 -37.63 4.17 18.82
CA ASP A 299 -36.74 5.23 19.29
C ASP A 299 -35.63 5.59 18.28
N GLY A 300 -35.56 4.92 17.13
CA GLY A 300 -34.54 5.12 16.09
C GLY A 300 -34.48 3.95 15.10
N LEU A 301 -33.30 3.65 14.56
CA LEU A 301 -33.07 2.44 13.77
C LEU A 301 -33.00 1.23 14.71
N GLY A 302 -33.77 0.18 14.41
CA GLY A 302 -33.90 -1.03 15.23
C GLY A 302 -33.86 -2.32 14.45
N HIS A 303 -33.27 -2.33 13.25
CA HIS A 303 -33.16 -3.51 12.41
C HIS A 303 -31.81 -3.65 11.72
N VAL A 304 -31.51 -4.87 11.29
CA VAL A 304 -30.24 -5.23 10.62
C VAL A 304 -30.39 -6.50 9.79
N TRP A 305 -29.66 -6.57 8.68
CA TRP A 305 -29.42 -7.83 7.95
C TRP A 305 -27.95 -8.24 8.03
N ILE A 306 -27.67 -9.54 8.04
CA ILE A 306 -26.33 -10.11 8.20
C ILE A 306 -26.11 -11.22 7.17
N ASP A 307 -24.93 -11.26 6.56
CA ASP A 307 -24.51 -12.28 5.59
C ASP A 307 -22.99 -12.56 5.67
N ASN A 308 -22.51 -13.62 5.00
CA ASN A 308 -21.10 -13.94 4.75
C ASN A 308 -20.20 -14.05 5.99
N VAL A 309 -20.62 -14.85 6.97
CA VAL A 309 -19.86 -15.06 8.20
C VAL A 309 -18.69 -16.03 7.98
N GLU A 310 -17.47 -15.59 8.25
CA GLU A 310 -16.26 -16.42 8.25
C GLU A 310 -15.37 -16.09 9.46
N ILE A 311 -14.53 -17.05 9.87
CA ILE A 311 -13.48 -16.83 10.88
C ILE A 311 -12.14 -17.32 10.33
N LEU A 312 -11.20 -16.40 10.15
CA LEU A 312 -9.86 -16.66 9.64
C LEU A 312 -8.93 -16.98 10.80
N ALA A 313 -8.05 -17.98 10.65
CA ALA A 313 -7.00 -18.29 11.62
C ALA A 313 -5.67 -17.64 11.21
N ALA A 314 -4.86 -17.20 12.18
CA ALA A 314 -3.58 -16.53 11.92
C ALA A 314 -2.58 -17.38 11.11
N SER A 315 -2.41 -18.65 11.45
CA SER A 315 -1.38 -19.52 10.87
C SER A 315 -1.91 -20.86 10.36
N GLY A 316 -3.20 -21.12 10.55
CA GLY A 316 -3.85 -22.39 10.22
C GLY A 316 -4.99 -22.25 9.21
N ASN A 317 -5.76 -23.32 9.08
CA ASN A 317 -6.98 -23.32 8.27
C ASN A 317 -8.05 -22.41 8.87
N ASN A 318 -8.86 -21.80 7.99
CA ASN A 318 -10.03 -21.04 8.42
C ASN A 318 -10.98 -21.95 9.22
N LEU A 319 -11.65 -21.41 10.25
CA LEU A 319 -12.63 -22.17 11.00
C LEU A 319 -13.87 -22.40 10.14
N ASN A 320 -14.39 -23.63 10.15
CA ASN A 320 -15.53 -24.02 9.34
C ASN A 320 -16.86 -23.58 9.98
N ILE A 321 -17.30 -22.37 9.67
CA ILE A 321 -18.66 -21.89 10.02
C ILE A 321 -19.65 -22.42 8.99
N LEU A 322 -20.41 -23.44 9.38
CA LEU A 322 -21.41 -24.04 8.51
C LEU A 322 -22.50 -23.02 8.14
N ASN A 323 -22.80 -22.95 6.84
CA ASN A 323 -23.84 -22.09 6.28
C ASN A 323 -23.67 -20.60 6.66
N GLY A 324 -22.43 -20.09 6.69
CA GLY A 324 -22.15 -18.68 7.00
C GLY A 324 -22.72 -17.65 6.00
N GLY A 325 -23.07 -18.08 4.78
CA GLY A 325 -23.81 -17.27 3.80
C GLY A 325 -25.33 -17.42 3.89
N PHE A 326 -25.85 -18.22 4.84
CA PHE A 326 -27.28 -18.42 5.09
C PHE A 326 -28.10 -18.92 3.88
N ASP A 327 -27.49 -19.50 2.85
CA ASP A 327 -28.17 -19.89 1.61
C ASP A 327 -28.86 -21.26 1.67
N GLN A 328 -28.63 -22.04 2.73
CA GLN A 328 -29.15 -23.40 2.90
C GLN A 328 -30.18 -23.47 4.04
N GLY A 329 -31.25 -24.25 3.85
CA GLY A 329 -32.34 -24.46 4.81
C GLY A 329 -33.72 -24.61 4.15
N GLU A 330 -34.76 -24.89 4.94
CA GLU A 330 -36.16 -24.97 4.44
C GLU A 330 -37.00 -23.77 4.88
N SER A 331 -37.09 -23.52 6.18
CA SER A 331 -37.86 -22.41 6.79
C SER A 331 -36.99 -21.45 7.60
N LEU A 332 -35.82 -21.91 8.01
CA LEU A 332 -34.77 -21.19 8.70
C LEU A 332 -33.43 -21.63 8.10
N PRO A 333 -32.38 -20.79 8.18
CA PRO A 333 -31.05 -21.18 7.76
C PRO A 333 -30.55 -22.37 8.58
N ASP A 334 -30.01 -23.39 7.91
CA ASP A 334 -29.39 -24.54 8.58
C ASP A 334 -28.30 -24.07 9.56
N HIS A 335 -28.25 -24.69 10.74
CA HIS A 335 -27.29 -24.41 11.85
C HIS A 335 -27.44 -23.07 12.58
N TRP A 336 -28.38 -22.21 12.20
CA TRP A 336 -28.60 -20.91 12.83
C TRP A 336 -30.03 -20.80 13.36
N MET A 337 -30.18 -20.29 14.58
CA MET A 337 -31.51 -20.11 15.19
C MET A 337 -31.73 -18.71 15.73
N PRO A 338 -32.96 -18.19 15.62
CA PRO A 338 -33.36 -16.97 16.30
C PRO A 338 -33.53 -17.23 17.80
N GLU A 339 -33.11 -16.28 18.62
CA GLU A 339 -33.18 -16.27 20.08
C GLU A 339 -33.85 -14.96 20.53
N ILE A 340 -34.97 -15.05 21.23
CA ILE A 340 -35.60 -13.90 21.90
C ILE A 340 -35.00 -13.80 23.31
N ARG A 341 -34.20 -12.75 23.55
CA ARG A 341 -33.60 -12.48 24.87
C ARG A 341 -34.52 -11.63 25.73
N LYS A 342 -35.24 -10.69 25.13
CA LYS A 342 -36.28 -9.87 25.78
C LYS A 342 -37.39 -9.56 24.79
N GLY A 343 -38.60 -9.35 25.31
CA GLY A 343 -39.73 -8.85 24.54
C GLY A 343 -40.15 -9.74 23.36
N ASN A 344 -40.45 -9.12 22.21
CA ASN A 344 -40.97 -9.74 21.01
C ASN A 344 -40.20 -9.25 19.76
N SER A 345 -38.90 -9.55 19.69
CA SER A 345 -38.10 -9.29 18.48
C SER A 345 -38.60 -10.09 17.28
N GLU A 346 -38.44 -9.50 16.09
CA GLU A 346 -38.83 -10.10 14.82
C GLU A 346 -37.62 -10.64 14.06
N PHE A 347 -37.80 -11.79 13.40
CA PHE A 347 -36.75 -12.48 12.66
C PHE A 347 -37.27 -12.89 11.28
N LYS A 348 -36.42 -12.77 10.26
CA LYS A 348 -36.73 -13.27 8.92
C LYS A 348 -35.50 -13.93 8.31
N TRP A 349 -35.75 -14.96 7.50
CA TRP A 349 -34.75 -15.51 6.59
C TRP A 349 -35.01 -14.91 5.22
N GLU A 350 -34.25 -13.87 4.91
CA GLU A 350 -34.56 -12.94 3.83
C GLU A 350 -34.09 -13.50 2.50
N SER A 351 -34.96 -13.40 1.49
CA SER A 351 -34.69 -13.88 0.13
C SER A 351 -35.00 -12.81 -0.92
N GLU A 352 -35.52 -11.66 -0.51
CA GLU A 352 -35.89 -10.59 -1.40
C GLU A 352 -34.74 -9.59 -1.57
N TYR A 353 -34.50 -9.22 -2.83
CA TYR A 353 -33.58 -8.16 -3.18
C TYR A 353 -34.14 -6.79 -2.72
N PRO A 354 -33.32 -5.84 -2.21
CA PRO A 354 -31.85 -5.82 -2.03
C PRO A 354 -31.34 -6.40 -0.70
N PHE A 355 -32.24 -7.06 0.04
CA PHE A 355 -32.01 -7.44 1.43
C PHE A 355 -31.36 -8.82 1.57
N CYS A 356 -31.20 -9.58 0.48
CA CYS A 356 -30.50 -10.87 0.45
C CYS A 356 -29.11 -10.80 -0.23
N GLY A 357 -28.15 -11.58 0.28
CA GLY A 357 -26.76 -11.64 -0.20
C GLY A 357 -25.85 -10.52 0.33
N GLY A 358 -24.59 -10.50 -0.15
CA GLY A 358 -23.49 -9.52 -0.06
C GLY A 358 -22.73 -9.50 -1.40
N GLY A 359 -22.38 -8.34 -1.99
CA GLY A 359 -21.62 -8.24 -3.25
C GLY A 359 -22.42 -8.38 -4.58
N ASP A 360 -21.83 -7.82 -5.66
CA ASP A 360 -22.50 -7.24 -6.86
C ASP A 360 -23.51 -8.11 -7.65
N ARG A 361 -24.48 -7.41 -8.25
CA ARG A 361 -25.56 -7.85 -9.16
C ARG A 361 -25.09 -8.42 -10.52
N THR A 362 -23.90 -8.14 -11.06
CA THR A 362 -23.49 -8.57 -12.42
C THR A 362 -21.97 -8.77 -12.69
N ASN A 363 -21.14 -9.09 -11.69
CA ASN A 363 -19.66 -9.27 -11.73
C ASN A 363 -18.85 -8.02 -11.36
N VAL A 364 -18.50 -7.83 -10.09
CA VAL A 364 -17.32 -7.01 -9.74
C VAL A 364 -16.13 -7.93 -9.79
N SER A 365 -15.20 -7.66 -10.72
CA SER A 365 -13.85 -8.19 -10.60
C SER A 365 -13.30 -7.69 -9.26
N PRO A 366 -12.86 -8.57 -8.34
CA PRO A 366 -12.44 -8.16 -7.02
C PRO A 366 -11.17 -7.32 -7.17
N ILE A 367 -11.30 -5.99 -7.08
CA ILE A 367 -10.13 -5.15 -6.97
C ILE A 367 -10.12 -4.29 -5.71
N GLN A 368 -9.83 -4.98 -4.62
CA GLN A 368 -8.86 -4.54 -3.63
C GLN A 368 -8.37 -5.79 -2.87
N LEU A 369 -7.18 -6.29 -3.23
CA LEU A 369 -6.58 -7.47 -2.60
C LEU A 369 -6.19 -7.26 -1.13
N SER A 370 -6.20 -6.02 -0.62
CA SER A 370 -5.73 -5.73 0.75
C SER A 370 -6.82 -5.77 1.83
N SER A 371 -8.11 -5.77 1.50
CA SER A 371 -9.17 -5.78 2.55
C SER A 371 -10.57 -6.27 2.15
N GLN A 372 -10.85 -6.61 0.88
CA GLN A 372 -12.18 -7.06 0.47
C GLN A 372 -12.11 -8.46 -0.15
N SER A 373 -12.55 -9.46 0.61
CA SER A 373 -12.79 -10.81 0.09
C SER A 373 -13.95 -10.76 -0.89
N ALA A 374 -13.77 -11.33 -2.08
CA ALA A 374 -14.92 -11.75 -2.88
C ALA A 374 -15.66 -12.84 -2.09
N PHE A 375 -16.95 -12.66 -1.84
CA PHE A 375 -17.74 -13.66 -1.11
C PHE A 375 -17.98 -14.90 -1.98
N GLY A 376 -17.70 -16.08 -1.42
CA GLY A 376 -17.84 -17.36 -2.10
C GLY A 376 -19.28 -17.88 -2.06
N TYR A 377 -20.13 -17.46 -2.99
CA TYR A 377 -21.45 -18.06 -3.15
C TYR A 377 -21.37 -19.35 -3.97
N LYS A 378 -22.16 -20.36 -3.58
CA LYS A 378 -22.32 -21.56 -4.39
C LYS A 378 -23.18 -21.25 -5.62
N ASP A 379 -22.65 -21.56 -6.80
CA ASP A 379 -23.39 -21.41 -8.05
C ASP A 379 -24.73 -22.16 -8.02
N GLY A 380 -25.78 -21.48 -8.48
CA GLY A 380 -27.14 -22.03 -8.55
C GLY A 380 -27.91 -22.09 -7.22
N VAL A 381 -27.32 -21.65 -6.11
CA VAL A 381 -28.03 -21.53 -4.82
C VAL A 381 -28.60 -20.11 -4.67
N PRO A 382 -29.90 -19.93 -4.35
CA PRO A 382 -30.46 -18.61 -4.10
C PRO A 382 -29.77 -17.93 -2.93
N ARG A 383 -29.28 -16.71 -3.15
CA ARG A 383 -28.65 -15.90 -2.09
C ARG A 383 -29.69 -15.50 -1.05
N ARG A 384 -29.34 -15.61 0.24
CA ARG A 384 -30.18 -15.23 1.36
C ARG A 384 -29.40 -14.44 2.40
N SER A 385 -30.09 -13.95 3.42
CA SER A 385 -29.48 -13.31 4.59
C SER A 385 -30.38 -13.52 5.81
N ILE A 386 -29.86 -13.25 7.00
CA ILE A 386 -30.69 -13.23 8.21
C ILE A 386 -31.04 -11.79 8.57
N TYR A 387 -32.28 -11.60 9.01
CA TYR A 387 -32.82 -10.32 9.47
C TYR A 387 -33.20 -10.39 10.95
N LEU A 388 -32.99 -9.28 11.65
CA LEU A 388 -33.36 -9.10 13.04
C LEU A 388 -33.90 -7.68 13.24
N CYS A 389 -35.02 -7.55 13.95
CA CYS A 389 -35.61 -6.27 14.34
C CYS A 389 -36.14 -6.27 15.78
N ASN A 390 -35.89 -5.17 16.49
CA ASN A 390 -36.47 -4.87 17.79
C ASN A 390 -37.52 -3.76 17.60
N PRO A 391 -38.83 -4.08 17.70
CA PRO A 391 -39.88 -3.08 17.53
C PRO A 391 -39.85 -1.98 18.61
N THR A 392 -39.48 -2.32 19.84
CA THR A 392 -39.49 -1.42 21.00
C THR A 392 -38.27 -1.59 21.88
N ASN A 393 -38.04 -0.64 22.79
CA ASN A 393 -36.95 -0.69 23.76
C ASN A 393 -37.07 -1.79 24.85
N GLN A 394 -38.08 -2.66 24.76
CA GLN A 394 -38.21 -3.86 25.61
C GLN A 394 -37.81 -5.14 24.87
N ASP A 395 -37.49 -5.04 23.58
CA ASP A 395 -37.20 -6.17 22.71
C ASP A 395 -35.68 -6.30 22.54
N GLU A 396 -35.15 -7.52 22.65
CA GLU A 396 -33.74 -7.82 22.39
C GLU A 396 -33.68 -9.20 21.74
N GLY A 397 -33.23 -9.26 20.50
CA GLY A 397 -33.13 -10.49 19.72
C GLY A 397 -31.70 -10.84 19.34
N ALA A 398 -31.49 -12.11 19.03
CA ALA A 398 -30.21 -12.59 18.53
C ALA A 398 -30.37 -13.72 17.49
N TRP A 399 -29.41 -13.84 16.58
CA TRP A 399 -29.19 -15.04 15.79
C TRP A 399 -27.97 -15.78 16.34
N THR A 400 -28.13 -17.05 16.70
CA THR A 400 -27.10 -17.87 17.33
C THR A 400 -26.75 -19.08 16.47
N TYR A 401 -25.45 -19.27 16.25
CA TYR A 401 -24.91 -20.48 15.65
C TYR A 401 -25.05 -21.64 16.63
N GLN A 402 -25.87 -22.64 16.27
CA GLN A 402 -26.24 -23.75 17.16
C GLN A 402 -25.08 -24.70 17.46
N PRO A 403 -24.25 -25.11 16.48
CA PRO A 403 -23.09 -25.93 16.77
C PRO A 403 -22.04 -25.14 17.55
N ASP A 404 -21.34 -25.82 18.45
CA ASP A 404 -20.02 -25.34 18.86
C ASP A 404 -19.02 -25.66 17.74
N PHE A 405 -18.10 -24.74 17.47
CA PHE A 405 -16.97 -24.98 16.59
C PHE A 405 -15.68 -25.09 17.42
N GLU A 406 -14.76 -25.92 16.95
CA GLU A 406 -13.46 -26.11 17.61
C GLU A 406 -12.61 -24.85 17.47
N ILE A 407 -11.89 -24.53 18.54
CA ILE A 407 -10.97 -23.39 18.58
C ILE A 407 -9.73 -23.79 19.37
N GLU A 408 -8.57 -23.29 18.96
CA GLU A 408 -7.31 -23.54 19.65
C GLU A 408 -7.05 -22.44 20.69
N GLY A 409 -6.90 -22.83 21.96
CA GLY A 409 -6.59 -21.90 23.03
C GLY A 409 -5.26 -21.18 22.80
N GLY A 410 -5.25 -19.85 22.96
CA GLY A 410 -4.08 -19.00 22.68
C GLY A 410 -3.91 -18.60 21.21
N ALA A 411 -4.65 -19.21 20.28
CA ALA A 411 -4.58 -18.82 18.87
C ALA A 411 -5.34 -17.51 18.59
N THR A 412 -4.88 -16.78 17.57
CA THR A 412 -5.49 -15.51 17.13
C THR A 412 -6.27 -15.72 15.83
N TYR A 413 -7.43 -15.07 15.74
CA TYR A 413 -8.40 -15.20 14.67
C TYR A 413 -8.97 -13.85 14.24
N THR A 414 -9.62 -13.82 13.08
CA THR A 414 -10.35 -12.66 12.55
C THR A 414 -11.78 -13.03 12.20
N LEU A 415 -12.77 -12.35 12.79
CA LEU A 415 -14.17 -12.48 12.41
C LEU A 415 -14.48 -11.58 11.19
N THR A 416 -15.09 -12.14 10.15
CA THR A 416 -15.56 -11.39 9.00
C THR A 416 -17.04 -11.64 8.74
N PHE A 417 -17.80 -10.58 8.49
CA PHE A 417 -19.19 -10.66 8.03
C PHE A 417 -19.59 -9.39 7.27
N ALA A 418 -20.64 -9.53 6.46
CA ALA A 418 -21.35 -8.43 5.84
C ALA A 418 -22.61 -8.09 6.65
N ALA A 419 -22.94 -6.81 6.74
CA ALA A 419 -24.18 -6.37 7.34
C ALA A 419 -24.77 -5.15 6.61
N LYS A 420 -26.10 -5.11 6.57
CA LYS A 420 -26.87 -3.99 6.04
C LYS A 420 -27.50 -3.22 7.20
N LEU A 421 -27.21 -1.92 7.24
CA LEU A 421 -27.76 -0.97 8.19
C LEU A 421 -28.26 0.25 7.41
N ASP A 422 -29.55 0.51 7.48
CA ASP A 422 -30.24 1.62 6.81
C ASP A 422 -30.13 2.92 7.62
N GLY A 423 -28.97 3.12 8.26
CA GLY A 423 -28.68 4.23 9.17
C GLY A 423 -27.60 3.86 10.19
N LYS A 424 -27.52 4.66 11.26
CA LYS A 424 -26.70 4.37 12.44
C LYS A 424 -27.58 3.86 13.58
N LEU A 425 -27.11 2.78 14.21
CA LEU A 425 -27.67 2.28 15.46
C LEU A 425 -27.14 3.11 16.64
N ASN A 426 -27.88 3.13 17.75
CA ASN A 426 -27.49 3.79 19.00
C ASN A 426 -26.34 3.04 19.71
N LYS A 427 -26.40 1.70 19.76
CA LYS A 427 -25.37 0.85 20.38
C LYS A 427 -24.61 0.02 19.35
N GLY A 428 -25.26 -0.40 18.27
CA GLY A 428 -24.65 -1.21 17.21
C GLY A 428 -24.91 -2.70 17.37
N LEU A 429 -24.83 -3.42 16.26
CA LEU A 429 -24.92 -4.87 16.22
C LEU A 429 -23.73 -5.49 16.97
N LYS A 430 -24.00 -6.37 17.93
CA LYS A 430 -22.96 -7.08 18.68
C LYS A 430 -22.71 -8.46 18.10
N ALA A 431 -21.48 -8.74 17.69
CA ALA A 431 -21.02 -10.10 17.45
C ALA A 431 -20.32 -10.63 18.71
N ILE A 432 -20.85 -11.69 19.31
CA ILE A 432 -20.40 -12.25 20.57
C ILE A 432 -19.88 -13.67 20.34
N LEU A 433 -18.59 -13.89 20.61
CA LEU A 433 -18.03 -15.23 20.75
C LEU A 433 -18.02 -15.65 22.22
N THR A 434 -18.50 -16.85 22.52
CA THR A 434 -18.46 -17.43 23.87
C THR A 434 -17.54 -18.64 23.88
N TYR A 435 -16.46 -18.57 24.64
CA TYR A 435 -15.43 -19.63 24.71
C TYR A 435 -15.77 -20.66 25.79
N LYS A 436 -15.51 -21.93 25.49
CA LYS A 436 -15.78 -23.06 26.38
C LYS A 436 -14.54 -23.95 26.54
N ASP A 437 -14.39 -24.55 27.72
CA ASP A 437 -13.37 -25.55 28.00
C ASP A 437 -13.81 -26.96 27.57
N GLU A 438 -12.97 -27.97 27.85
CA GLU A 438 -13.28 -29.39 27.60
C GLU A 438 -14.51 -29.88 28.36
N ALA A 439 -14.84 -29.27 29.50
CA ALA A 439 -16.03 -29.57 30.29
C ALA A 439 -17.30 -28.86 29.76
N ASN A 440 -17.18 -28.08 28.67
CA ASN A 440 -18.20 -27.19 28.11
C ASN A 440 -18.61 -26.03 29.05
N GLU A 441 -17.80 -25.70 30.04
CA GLU A 441 -18.03 -24.53 30.90
C GLU A 441 -17.57 -23.26 30.19
N VAL A 442 -18.33 -22.18 30.34
CA VAL A 442 -18.00 -20.89 29.72
C VAL A 442 -16.83 -20.25 30.47
N ILE A 443 -15.74 -20.00 29.76
CA ILE A 443 -14.52 -19.44 30.35
C ILE A 443 -14.48 -17.92 30.17
N ASP A 444 -14.80 -17.43 28.97
CA ASP A 444 -14.71 -16.02 28.63
C ASP A 444 -15.60 -15.68 27.41
N ARG A 445 -15.71 -14.39 27.08
CA ARG A 445 -16.44 -13.88 25.91
C ARG A 445 -15.69 -12.77 25.20
N PHE A 446 -15.72 -12.79 23.87
CA PHE A 446 -15.30 -11.67 23.02
C PHE A 446 -16.53 -10.96 22.45
N GLU A 447 -16.54 -9.63 22.48
CA GLU A 447 -17.62 -8.80 21.94
C GLU A 447 -17.05 -7.76 20.94
N TYR A 448 -17.57 -7.79 19.71
CA TYR A 448 -17.30 -6.80 18.67
C TYR A 448 -18.58 -6.03 18.32
N ILE A 449 -18.47 -4.71 18.18
CA ILE A 449 -19.61 -3.83 17.87
C ILE A 449 -19.48 -3.34 16.42
N PHE A 450 -20.46 -3.71 15.60
CA PHE A 450 -20.59 -3.23 14.23
C PHE A 450 -21.68 -2.17 14.12
N ASN A 451 -21.31 -0.99 13.63
CA ASN A 451 -22.25 0.11 13.44
C ASN A 451 -21.82 0.96 12.23
N ARG A 452 -21.73 0.34 11.06
CA ARG A 452 -21.35 1.01 9.80
C ARG A 452 -22.57 1.11 8.88
N LYS A 453 -22.94 2.36 8.59
CA LYS A 453 -24.04 2.70 7.69
C LYS A 453 -23.76 2.17 6.28
N SER A 454 -24.74 1.50 5.69
CA SER A 454 -24.61 0.94 4.34
C SER A 454 -24.69 2.02 3.28
N ALA A 455 -23.76 2.04 2.33
CA ALA A 455 -23.83 2.95 1.19
C ALA A 455 -23.30 2.28 -0.06
N LEU A 456 -23.52 2.92 -1.21
CA LEU A 456 -22.92 2.51 -2.45
C LEU A 456 -21.40 2.74 -2.37
N PRO A 457 -20.56 1.72 -2.54
CA PRO A 457 -19.14 1.88 -2.29
C PRO A 457 -18.46 2.65 -3.43
N ASN A 458 -17.45 3.45 -3.09
CA ASN A 458 -16.75 4.31 -4.04
C ASN A 458 -16.08 3.55 -5.20
N PHE A 459 -15.66 2.30 -4.97
CA PHE A 459 -15.04 1.47 -6.01
C PHE A 459 -15.97 1.20 -7.21
N CYS A 460 -17.29 1.35 -7.06
CA CYS A 460 -18.24 1.25 -8.18
C CYS A 460 -17.94 2.26 -9.30
N PHE A 461 -17.39 3.42 -8.94
CA PHE A 461 -17.25 4.55 -9.86
C PHE A 461 -15.81 4.89 -10.24
N LEU A 462 -14.83 4.57 -9.40
CA LEU A 462 -13.43 4.90 -9.69
C LEU A 462 -12.89 4.28 -10.99
N LEU A 463 -13.26 3.04 -11.29
CA LEU A 463 -12.85 2.38 -12.53
C LEU A 463 -13.74 2.81 -13.71
N THR A 464 -15.06 2.85 -13.51
CA THR A 464 -16.02 3.17 -14.58
C THR A 464 -15.88 4.60 -15.07
N MET A 465 -15.58 5.58 -14.20
CA MET A 465 -15.35 6.97 -14.61
C MET A 465 -14.19 7.10 -15.61
N GLN A 466 -13.12 6.34 -15.41
CA GLN A 466 -11.97 6.34 -16.32
C GLN A 466 -12.36 5.75 -17.67
N CYS A 467 -13.04 4.60 -17.67
CA CYS A 467 -13.51 3.96 -18.88
C CYS A 467 -14.52 4.82 -19.65
N ASP A 468 -15.43 5.50 -18.94
CA ASP A 468 -16.37 6.45 -19.53
C ASP A 468 -15.63 7.62 -20.19
N ALA A 469 -14.66 8.24 -19.50
CA ALA A 469 -13.89 9.33 -20.08
C ALA A 469 -13.06 8.91 -21.31
N ILE A 470 -12.52 7.68 -21.31
CA ILE A 470 -11.84 7.11 -22.48
C ILE A 470 -12.83 6.88 -23.62
N GLN A 471 -14.02 6.32 -23.36
CA GLN A 471 -15.05 6.14 -24.37
C GLN A 471 -15.48 7.49 -24.96
N TYR A 472 -15.73 8.50 -24.14
CA TYR A 472 -15.98 9.86 -24.63
C TYR A 472 -14.85 10.36 -25.54
N ALA A 473 -13.59 10.22 -25.14
CA ALA A 473 -12.46 10.69 -25.95
C ALA A 473 -12.35 9.99 -27.32
N LEU A 474 -12.94 8.79 -27.48
CA LEU A 474 -12.88 7.99 -28.70
C LEU A 474 -14.14 8.11 -29.57
N THR A 475 -15.31 8.32 -28.96
CA THR A 475 -16.63 8.35 -29.63
C THR A 475 -17.22 9.75 -29.72
N GLU A 476 -16.77 10.69 -28.89
CA GLU A 476 -17.34 12.03 -28.69
C GLU A 476 -18.81 12.01 -28.20
N GLU A 477 -19.31 10.86 -27.73
CA GLU A 477 -20.66 10.74 -27.20
C GLU A 477 -20.78 11.39 -25.80
N ARG A 478 -21.59 12.45 -25.73
CA ARG A 478 -21.73 13.30 -24.53
C ARG A 478 -22.17 12.53 -23.28
N ASP A 479 -22.94 11.45 -23.42
CA ASP A 479 -23.45 10.67 -22.29
C ASP A 479 -22.30 10.09 -21.45
N TYR A 480 -21.21 9.62 -22.08
CA TYR A 480 -20.03 9.15 -21.35
C TYR A 480 -19.35 10.28 -20.55
N ALA A 481 -19.25 11.49 -21.11
CA ALA A 481 -18.70 12.63 -20.37
C ALA A 481 -19.58 13.02 -19.17
N MET A 482 -20.91 12.96 -19.32
CA MET A 482 -21.85 13.19 -18.22
C MET A 482 -21.71 12.14 -17.11
N LYS A 483 -21.59 10.85 -17.49
CA LYS A 483 -21.34 9.76 -16.55
C LYS A 483 -20.05 9.97 -15.76
N ALA A 484 -18.95 10.27 -16.45
CA ALA A 484 -17.66 10.56 -15.83
C ALA A 484 -17.74 11.75 -14.85
N LYS A 485 -18.43 12.84 -15.21
CA LYS A 485 -18.68 13.98 -14.30
C LYS A 485 -19.37 13.54 -13.01
N HIS A 486 -20.51 12.86 -13.11
CA HIS A 486 -21.28 12.46 -11.92
C HIS A 486 -20.49 11.49 -11.03
N ALA A 487 -19.74 10.58 -11.64
CA ALA A 487 -18.84 9.68 -10.93
C ALA A 487 -17.70 10.41 -10.19
N ILE A 488 -17.08 11.44 -10.79
CA ILE A 488 -16.08 12.29 -10.12
C ILE A 488 -16.69 12.98 -8.90
N LEU A 489 -17.86 13.61 -9.04
CA LEU A 489 -18.51 14.34 -7.95
C LEU A 489 -18.90 13.42 -6.79
N TYR A 490 -19.42 12.23 -7.10
CA TYR A 490 -19.72 11.21 -6.10
C TYR A 490 -18.46 10.77 -5.36
N THR A 491 -17.42 10.45 -6.12
CA THR A 491 -16.16 9.92 -5.59
C THR A 491 -15.52 10.89 -4.60
N LEU A 492 -15.46 12.17 -4.96
CA LEU A 492 -14.93 13.22 -4.09
C LEU A 492 -15.80 13.43 -2.85
N ASN A 493 -17.12 13.38 -2.98
CA ASN A 493 -18.03 13.54 -1.84
C ASN A 493 -17.87 12.41 -0.80
N ASP A 494 -17.76 11.15 -1.23
CA ASP A 494 -17.51 10.03 -0.30
C ASP A 494 -16.12 10.12 0.33
N PHE A 495 -15.08 10.38 -0.48
CA PHE A 495 -13.72 10.40 0.02
C PHE A 495 -13.44 11.56 0.99
N CYS A 496 -13.99 12.75 0.72
CA CYS A 496 -13.79 13.92 1.60
C CYS A 496 -14.33 13.69 3.02
N GLN A 497 -15.40 12.90 3.18
CA GLN A 497 -15.91 12.53 4.51
C GLN A 497 -14.91 11.66 5.29
N GLY A 498 -14.28 10.69 4.61
CA GLY A 498 -13.25 9.87 5.23
C GLY A 498 -11.97 10.67 5.54
N ALA A 499 -11.56 11.55 4.64
CA ALA A 499 -10.44 12.46 4.85
C ALA A 499 -10.69 13.42 6.01
N GLU A 500 -11.91 13.94 6.15
CA GLU A 500 -12.32 14.74 7.30
C GLU A 500 -12.17 13.96 8.61
N HIS A 501 -12.66 12.72 8.67
CA HIS A 501 -12.51 11.89 9.86
C HIS A 501 -11.03 11.74 10.25
N TRP A 502 -10.15 11.44 9.29
CA TRP A 502 -8.70 11.39 9.53
C TRP A 502 -8.14 12.71 10.08
N MET A 503 -8.47 13.83 9.45
CA MET A 503 -7.99 15.15 9.87
C MET A 503 -8.54 15.59 11.23
N VAL A 504 -9.70 15.09 11.67
CA VAL A 504 -10.31 15.46 12.96
C VAL A 504 -9.89 14.51 14.08
N THR A 505 -9.86 13.20 13.84
CA THR A 505 -9.70 12.18 14.89
C THR A 505 -8.33 11.52 14.91
N ASN A 506 -7.56 11.64 13.82
CA ASN A 506 -6.35 10.87 13.59
C ASN A 506 -6.56 9.35 13.57
N LEU A 507 -7.78 8.91 13.26
CA LEU A 507 -8.15 7.50 13.20
C LEU A 507 -8.69 7.16 11.81
N ARG A 508 -8.69 5.86 11.50
CA ARG A 508 -9.39 5.34 10.33
C ARG A 508 -10.90 5.45 10.53
N PRO A 509 -11.65 5.99 9.56
CA PRO A 509 -13.11 6.03 9.64
C PRO A 509 -13.67 4.61 9.75
N GLN A 510 -14.19 4.29 10.94
CA GLN A 510 -14.75 2.97 11.29
C GLN A 510 -13.76 1.82 11.03
N GLY A 511 -12.45 2.08 11.19
CA GLY A 511 -11.38 1.12 10.95
C GLY A 511 -11.06 0.81 9.49
N SER A 512 -11.74 1.45 8.54
CA SER A 512 -11.55 1.22 7.10
C SER A 512 -10.37 2.03 6.55
N ASP A 513 -9.46 1.37 5.82
CA ASP A 513 -8.28 2.00 5.20
C ASP A 513 -8.57 2.59 3.81
N SER A 514 -9.77 2.40 3.25
CA SER A 514 -10.15 2.90 1.92
C SER A 514 -10.11 4.43 1.78
N TYR A 515 -9.97 5.15 2.89
CA TYR A 515 -9.87 6.62 2.96
C TYR A 515 -8.46 7.11 3.37
N GLY A 516 -7.47 6.21 3.36
CA GLY A 516 -6.07 6.50 3.67
C GLY A 516 -5.41 7.44 2.66
N ALA A 517 -4.27 8.00 3.04
CA ALA A 517 -3.59 9.02 2.23
C ALA A 517 -3.07 8.47 0.88
N VAL A 518 -2.59 7.22 0.88
CA VAL A 518 -2.21 6.47 -0.34
C VAL A 518 -3.38 6.41 -1.31
N GLN A 519 -4.54 5.92 -0.85
CA GLN A 519 -5.74 5.78 -1.68
C GLN A 519 -6.22 7.13 -2.21
N GLY A 520 -6.11 8.19 -1.40
CA GLY A 520 -6.47 9.56 -1.81
C GLY A 520 -5.59 10.09 -2.95
N GLY A 521 -4.28 9.87 -2.87
CA GLY A 521 -3.34 10.25 -3.94
C GLY A 521 -3.60 9.51 -5.26
N ARG A 522 -3.82 8.19 -5.18
CA ARG A 522 -4.13 7.36 -6.36
C ARG A 522 -5.47 7.73 -6.99
N MET A 523 -6.49 7.93 -6.17
CA MET A 523 -7.80 8.43 -6.60
C MET A 523 -7.67 9.77 -7.32
N LEU A 524 -6.89 10.72 -6.78
CA LEU A 524 -6.66 12.01 -7.43
C LEU A 524 -5.99 11.87 -8.80
N CYS A 525 -5.03 10.95 -8.96
CA CYS A 525 -4.48 10.66 -10.29
C CYS A 525 -5.58 10.17 -11.25
N SER A 526 -6.42 9.22 -10.83
CA SER A 526 -7.54 8.72 -11.65
C SER A 526 -8.53 9.82 -12.02
N ILE A 527 -8.90 10.69 -11.07
CA ILE A 527 -9.77 11.85 -11.32
C ILE A 527 -9.12 12.83 -12.28
N ALA A 528 -7.84 13.15 -12.11
CA ALA A 528 -7.13 14.10 -12.96
C ALA A 528 -7.07 13.63 -14.41
N VAL A 529 -6.76 12.35 -14.65
CA VAL A 529 -6.76 11.76 -16.00
C VAL A 529 -8.17 11.79 -16.58
N THR A 530 -9.16 11.35 -15.82
CA THR A 530 -10.58 11.36 -16.23
C THR A 530 -11.05 12.77 -16.61
N TYR A 531 -10.80 13.77 -15.75
CA TYR A 531 -11.16 15.15 -16.00
C TYR A 531 -10.46 15.71 -17.24
N SER A 532 -9.16 15.42 -17.41
CA SER A 532 -8.38 15.93 -18.54
C SER A 532 -8.91 15.47 -19.91
N LEU A 533 -9.59 14.32 -19.97
CA LEU A 533 -10.23 13.80 -21.19
C LEU A 533 -11.58 14.45 -21.49
N ILE A 534 -12.29 14.94 -20.47
CA ILE A 534 -13.65 15.50 -20.61
C ILE A 534 -13.72 17.03 -20.45
N LYS A 535 -12.62 17.70 -20.09
CA LYS A 535 -12.60 19.12 -19.71
C LYS A 535 -13.20 20.08 -20.76
N GLU A 536 -13.08 19.77 -22.05
CA GLU A 536 -13.60 20.61 -23.15
C GLU A 536 -15.13 20.50 -23.34
N THR A 537 -15.80 19.53 -22.70
CA THR A 537 -17.22 19.19 -22.97
C THR A 537 -18.24 20.17 -22.40
N SER A 538 -17.83 21.04 -21.47
CA SER A 538 -18.74 21.92 -20.71
C SER A 538 -19.90 21.15 -20.03
N VAL A 539 -19.65 19.94 -19.51
CA VAL A 539 -20.67 19.16 -18.77
C VAL A 539 -20.87 19.63 -17.32
N PHE A 540 -19.90 20.35 -16.77
CA PHE A 540 -20.01 20.99 -15.45
C PHE A 540 -20.71 22.35 -15.59
N SER A 541 -21.78 22.55 -14.83
CA SER A 541 -22.30 23.89 -14.56
C SER A 541 -21.33 24.70 -13.70
N ALA A 542 -21.53 26.03 -13.62
CA ALA A 542 -20.69 26.90 -12.80
C ALA A 542 -20.75 26.53 -11.30
N GLU A 543 -21.91 26.09 -10.83
CA GLU A 543 -22.11 25.65 -9.44
C GLU A 543 -21.40 24.31 -9.18
N GLU A 544 -21.57 23.33 -10.07
CA GLU A 544 -20.85 22.05 -9.97
C GLU A 544 -19.33 22.24 -10.07
N LYS A 545 -18.84 23.13 -10.93
CA LYS A 545 -17.40 23.45 -11.03
C LYS A 545 -16.87 24.07 -9.73
N ARG A 546 -17.64 24.98 -9.12
CA ARG A 546 -17.28 25.56 -7.81
C ARG A 546 -17.23 24.51 -6.71
N ARG A 547 -18.24 23.62 -6.64
CA ARG A 547 -18.27 22.52 -5.66
C ARG A 547 -17.12 21.54 -5.88
N PHE A 548 -16.86 21.18 -7.14
CA PHE A 548 -15.71 20.35 -7.52
C PHE A 548 -14.40 20.96 -7.03
N TYR A 549 -14.17 22.25 -7.26
CA TYR A 549 -12.94 22.93 -6.82
C TYR A 549 -12.81 22.99 -5.31
N ALA A 550 -13.91 23.27 -4.61
CA ALA A 550 -13.90 23.30 -3.15
C ALA A 550 -13.61 21.90 -2.55
N MET A 551 -14.13 20.81 -3.14
CA MET A 551 -13.78 19.44 -2.73
C MET A 551 -12.31 19.10 -3.02
N ILE A 552 -11.78 19.51 -4.18
CA ILE A 552 -10.35 19.34 -4.50
C ILE A 552 -9.49 20.11 -3.49
N GLU A 553 -9.81 21.38 -3.21
CA GLU A 553 -9.09 22.17 -2.21
C GLU A 553 -9.11 21.52 -0.82
N TYR A 554 -10.27 21.00 -0.40
CA TYR A 554 -10.40 20.28 0.87
C TYR A 554 -9.50 19.04 0.91
N LEU A 555 -9.50 18.25 -0.17
CA LEU A 555 -8.67 17.07 -0.29
C LEU A 555 -7.17 17.40 -0.39
N LEU A 556 -6.79 18.49 -1.06
CA LEU A 556 -5.41 18.95 -1.12
C LEU A 556 -4.85 19.28 0.26
N ARG A 557 -5.68 19.76 1.21
CA ARG A 557 -5.27 19.98 2.62
C ARG A 557 -4.98 18.67 3.38
N TYR A 558 -5.50 17.56 2.89
CA TYR A 558 -5.19 16.21 3.38
C TYR A 558 -3.95 15.63 2.68
N MET A 559 -3.72 15.97 1.41
CA MET A 559 -2.61 15.46 0.58
C MET A 559 -1.30 16.26 0.71
N LEU A 560 -1.37 17.58 0.92
CA LEU A 560 -0.23 18.50 0.90
C LEU A 560 -0.59 19.81 1.63
N ASP A 561 0.22 20.85 1.45
CA ASP A 561 -0.06 22.22 1.87
C ASP A 561 0.64 23.27 0.98
N LEU A 562 0.32 24.55 1.23
CA LEU A 562 0.81 25.70 0.48
C LEU A 562 2.14 26.29 0.96
N ARG A 563 2.73 25.76 2.04
CA ARG A 563 4.08 26.19 2.43
C ARG A 563 5.02 25.82 1.28
N ASP A 564 5.93 26.73 0.91
CA ASP A 564 6.74 26.57 -0.30
C ASP A 564 7.90 25.58 -0.07
N ARG A 565 7.82 24.38 -0.64
CA ARG A 565 8.83 23.32 -0.46
C ARG A 565 10.04 23.52 -1.36
N THR A 566 9.92 24.40 -2.36
CA THR A 566 11.02 24.69 -3.27
C THR A 566 12.11 25.55 -2.63
N GLU A 567 11.78 26.21 -1.50
CA GLU A 567 12.73 26.94 -0.66
C GLU A 567 13.66 25.98 0.09
N LEU A 568 13.19 24.76 0.40
CA LEU A 568 13.94 23.70 1.08
C LEU A 568 14.98 23.06 0.15
N THR A 569 16.05 22.51 0.71
CA THR A 569 16.95 21.61 -0.01
C THR A 569 16.22 20.32 -0.43
N ALA A 570 16.77 19.59 -1.41
CA ALA A 570 16.20 18.30 -1.83
C ALA A 570 16.09 17.31 -0.67
N HIS A 571 17.11 17.27 0.21
CA HIS A 571 17.10 16.41 1.39
C HIS A 571 15.94 16.73 2.33
N GLU A 572 15.79 18.00 2.71
CA GLU A 572 14.72 18.48 3.61
C GLU A 572 13.33 18.26 3.01
N ALA A 573 13.16 18.49 1.70
CA ALA A 573 11.85 18.37 1.04
C ALA A 573 11.31 16.93 1.04
N GLN A 574 12.20 15.93 0.89
CA GLN A 574 11.80 14.51 0.94
C GLN A 574 11.91 13.88 2.33
N GLN A 575 12.45 14.58 3.32
CA GLN A 575 12.75 13.98 4.61
C GLN A 575 11.47 13.48 5.31
N GLY A 576 11.47 12.21 5.69
CA GLY A 576 10.33 11.55 6.32
C GLY A 576 9.20 11.19 5.35
N CYS A 577 9.40 11.33 4.04
CA CYS A 577 8.45 10.86 3.02
C CYS A 577 8.65 9.38 2.73
N SER A 578 7.57 8.60 2.74
CA SER A 578 7.54 7.21 2.27
C SER A 578 6.78 7.10 0.94
N ASN A 579 6.50 5.88 0.50
CA ASN A 579 5.50 5.58 -0.53
C ASN A 579 4.15 6.34 -0.37
N TRP A 580 3.74 6.70 0.84
CA TRP A 580 2.50 7.48 1.07
C TRP A 580 2.61 8.86 0.44
N GLN A 581 3.66 9.61 0.77
CA GLN A 581 3.88 10.93 0.21
C GLN A 581 4.17 10.87 -1.29
N THR A 582 4.74 9.77 -1.81
CA THR A 582 4.85 9.55 -3.26
C THR A 582 3.48 9.57 -3.93
N ASP A 583 2.52 8.76 -3.46
CA ASP A 583 1.16 8.71 -4.04
C ASP A 583 0.41 10.06 -3.82
N MET A 584 0.53 10.68 -2.65
CA MET A 584 -0.13 11.97 -2.32
C MET A 584 0.37 13.12 -3.21
N CYS A 585 1.69 13.26 -3.35
CA CYS A 585 2.30 14.29 -4.19
C CYS A 585 2.01 14.03 -5.67
N ALA A 586 2.04 12.77 -6.12
CA ALA A 586 1.68 12.44 -7.50
C ALA A 586 0.22 12.82 -7.79
N GLY A 587 -0.73 12.48 -6.91
CA GLY A 587 -2.13 12.89 -7.03
C GLY A 587 -2.31 14.41 -7.11
N THR A 588 -1.62 15.13 -6.23
CA THR A 588 -1.61 16.61 -6.23
C THR A 588 -1.08 17.17 -7.56
N ALA A 589 0.08 16.70 -8.02
CA ALA A 589 0.70 17.20 -9.25
C ALA A 589 -0.15 16.89 -10.49
N TYR A 590 -0.69 15.68 -10.61
CA TYR A 590 -1.62 15.30 -11.68
C TYR A 590 -2.81 16.26 -11.74
N MET A 591 -3.44 16.51 -10.60
CA MET A 591 -4.63 17.37 -10.55
C MET A 591 -4.29 18.81 -10.94
N MET A 592 -3.15 19.35 -10.48
CA MET A 592 -2.73 20.72 -10.81
C MET A 592 -2.28 20.88 -12.26
N MET A 593 -1.85 19.81 -12.93
CA MET A 593 -1.62 19.82 -14.39
C MET A 593 -2.92 19.72 -15.18
N ALA A 594 -3.97 19.10 -14.61
CA ALA A 594 -5.28 18.96 -15.27
C ALA A 594 -6.19 20.19 -15.09
N LEU A 595 -6.09 20.92 -13.98
CA LEU A 595 -6.89 22.12 -13.69
C LEU A 595 -6.13 23.39 -14.04
N ASP A 596 -6.39 23.93 -15.22
CA ASP A 596 -5.72 25.12 -15.71
C ASP A 596 -6.18 26.42 -15.02
N ASP A 597 -7.40 26.51 -14.50
CA ASP A 597 -7.91 27.70 -13.81
C ASP A 597 -8.04 27.54 -12.27
N PHE A 598 -7.33 26.57 -11.67
CA PHE A 598 -7.38 26.36 -10.23
C PHE A 598 -6.54 27.39 -9.43
N PRO A 599 -7.05 27.94 -8.31
CA PRO A 599 -6.30 28.88 -7.48
C PRO A 599 -4.97 28.33 -6.99
N ASN A 600 -3.91 29.13 -7.08
CA ASN A 600 -2.56 28.78 -6.63
C ASN A 600 -1.99 27.48 -7.25
N ARG A 601 -2.50 27.02 -8.41
CA ARG A 601 -2.13 25.71 -9.00
C ARG A 601 -0.61 25.50 -9.11
N GLN A 602 0.16 26.53 -9.47
CA GLN A 602 1.62 26.48 -9.59
C GLN A 602 2.31 26.18 -8.25
N ALA A 603 1.81 26.75 -7.15
CA ALA A 603 2.38 26.51 -5.82
C ALA A 603 2.23 25.04 -5.42
N TRP A 604 1.01 24.51 -5.57
CA TRP A 604 0.71 23.10 -5.32
C TRP A 604 1.55 22.17 -6.21
N LEU A 605 1.60 22.45 -7.52
CA LEU A 605 2.37 21.67 -8.49
C LEU A 605 3.86 21.65 -8.16
N CYS A 606 4.47 22.81 -7.96
CA CYS A 606 5.89 22.92 -7.66
C CYS A 606 6.25 22.25 -6.33
N ASN A 607 5.39 22.37 -5.30
CA ASN A 607 5.58 21.70 -4.02
C ASN A 607 5.60 20.18 -4.17
N ALA A 608 4.60 19.62 -4.86
CA ALA A 608 4.50 18.19 -5.08
C ALA A 608 5.66 17.67 -5.95
N HIS A 609 5.99 18.37 -7.04
CA HIS A 609 7.07 18.02 -7.93
C HIS A 609 8.44 18.02 -7.22
N MET A 610 8.69 19.01 -6.35
CA MET A 610 9.91 19.09 -5.54
C MET A 610 10.10 17.83 -4.67
N VAL A 611 9.05 17.36 -4.01
CA VAL A 611 9.10 16.14 -3.18
C VAL A 611 9.39 14.91 -4.05
N LEU A 612 8.66 14.74 -5.15
CA LEU A 612 8.78 13.56 -6.02
C LEU A 612 10.17 13.44 -6.66
N VAL A 613 10.70 14.53 -7.21
CA VAL A 613 12.04 14.55 -7.81
C VAL A 613 13.12 14.34 -6.73
N SER A 614 12.94 14.91 -5.55
CA SER A 614 13.87 14.70 -4.43
C SER A 614 13.87 13.25 -3.96
N GLN A 615 12.71 12.58 -3.89
CA GLN A 615 12.63 11.15 -3.57
C GLN A 615 13.33 10.29 -4.63
N LEU A 616 13.12 10.55 -5.93
CA LEU A 616 13.80 9.83 -6.99
C LEU A 616 15.33 9.93 -6.88
N ASN A 617 15.85 11.09 -6.51
CA ASN A 617 17.29 11.35 -6.45
C ASN A 617 17.95 10.90 -5.13
N LEU A 618 17.22 10.85 -4.02
CA LEU A 618 17.79 10.64 -2.68
C LEU A 618 17.27 9.39 -1.96
N THR A 619 16.09 8.88 -2.32
CA THR A 619 15.46 7.72 -1.67
C THR A 619 15.74 6.43 -2.43
N VAL A 620 15.81 6.47 -3.76
CA VAL A 620 16.17 5.30 -4.58
C VAL A 620 17.59 4.86 -4.21
N ASN A 621 17.74 3.57 -3.88
CA ASN A 621 19.02 3.02 -3.44
C ASN A 621 20.05 2.99 -4.59
N PRO A 622 21.36 2.94 -4.27
CA PRO A 622 22.42 2.80 -5.28
C PRO A 622 22.29 1.57 -6.19
N ASP A 623 21.68 0.49 -5.73
CA ASP A 623 21.36 -0.71 -6.52
C ASP A 623 20.07 -0.59 -7.35
N ASN A 624 19.49 0.63 -7.41
CA ASN A 624 18.24 1.00 -8.07
C ASN A 624 16.98 0.39 -7.46
N SER A 625 17.08 -0.22 -6.28
CA SER A 625 15.90 -0.65 -5.52
C SER A 625 15.19 0.53 -4.85
N TRP A 626 13.92 0.34 -4.55
CA TRP A 626 13.20 1.22 -3.63
C TRP A 626 13.45 0.68 -2.22
N PRO A 627 13.64 1.51 -1.18
CA PRO A 627 14.02 1.06 0.17
C PRO A 627 12.89 0.38 0.96
N GLU A 628 11.92 -0.21 0.26
CA GLU A 628 10.85 -1.05 0.82
C GLU A 628 10.86 -2.42 0.11
N SER A 629 9.95 -3.34 0.47
CA SER A 629 9.88 -4.68 -0.14
C SER A 629 9.71 -4.64 -1.66
N ILE A 630 9.98 -5.75 -2.35
CA ILE A 630 9.90 -5.85 -3.82
C ILE A 630 8.52 -5.44 -4.34
N ARG A 631 7.45 -5.81 -3.64
CA ARG A 631 6.08 -5.35 -3.96
C ARG A 631 5.98 -3.84 -4.05
N TYR A 632 6.57 -3.15 -3.08
CA TYR A 632 6.53 -1.69 -2.98
C TYR A 632 7.51 -1.01 -3.92
N HIS A 633 8.60 -1.67 -4.32
CA HIS A 633 9.39 -1.24 -5.46
C HIS A 633 8.54 -1.15 -6.73
N HIS A 634 7.78 -2.20 -7.07
CA HIS A 634 6.90 -2.17 -8.24
C HIS A 634 5.77 -1.14 -8.11
N ALA A 635 5.20 -0.95 -6.92
CA ALA A 635 4.19 0.09 -6.69
C ALA A 635 4.75 1.51 -6.88
N ALA A 636 5.93 1.79 -6.34
CA ALA A 636 6.62 3.07 -6.51
C ALA A 636 7.04 3.29 -7.97
N LEU A 637 7.60 2.26 -8.62
CA LEU A 637 8.00 2.28 -10.02
C LEU A 637 6.81 2.62 -10.93
N GLU A 638 5.67 1.95 -10.75
CA GLU A 638 4.47 2.23 -11.55
C GLU A 638 4.01 3.69 -11.38
N ARG A 639 3.96 4.18 -10.14
CA ARG A 639 3.52 5.56 -9.85
C ARG A 639 4.49 6.60 -10.43
N PHE A 640 5.79 6.42 -10.24
CA PHE A 640 6.80 7.33 -10.78
C PHE A 640 6.88 7.28 -12.30
N ALA A 641 6.77 6.10 -12.92
CA ALA A 641 6.81 5.98 -14.39
C ALA A 641 5.60 6.66 -15.05
N GLY A 642 4.40 6.48 -14.48
CA GLY A 642 3.20 7.21 -14.91
C GLY A 642 3.40 8.72 -14.78
N TYR A 643 3.86 9.17 -13.61
CA TYR A 643 4.12 10.58 -13.37
C TYR A 643 5.18 11.17 -14.32
N ALA A 644 6.27 10.45 -14.55
CA ALA A 644 7.33 10.87 -15.47
C ALA A 644 6.84 11.03 -16.91
N LYS A 645 5.95 10.14 -17.37
CA LYS A 645 5.32 10.26 -18.69
C LYS A 645 4.46 11.52 -18.79
N VAL A 646 3.64 11.79 -17.77
CA VAL A 646 2.82 13.01 -17.70
C VAL A 646 3.70 14.26 -17.62
N VAL A 647 4.72 14.28 -16.78
CA VAL A 647 5.66 15.42 -16.64
C VAL A 647 6.38 15.69 -17.96
N ARG A 648 6.83 14.67 -18.67
CA ARG A 648 7.45 14.83 -19.99
C ARG A 648 6.49 15.48 -20.98
N HIS A 649 5.23 15.06 -20.99
CA HIS A 649 4.21 15.61 -21.88
C HIS A 649 3.77 17.04 -21.51
N MET A 650 3.56 17.28 -20.20
CA MET A 650 2.93 18.49 -19.65
C MET A 650 3.91 19.59 -19.28
N MET A 651 5.12 19.24 -18.83
CA MET A 651 6.14 20.17 -18.35
C MET A 651 7.39 20.17 -19.25
N GLY A 652 7.71 19.04 -19.88
CA GLY A 652 8.89 18.88 -20.75
C GLY A 652 10.10 18.23 -20.08
N ASP A 653 10.06 17.91 -18.78
CA ASP A 653 11.18 17.24 -18.10
C ASP A 653 11.20 15.73 -18.41
N ASN A 654 12.38 15.15 -18.55
CA ASN A 654 12.53 13.72 -18.82
C ASN A 654 13.08 12.99 -17.58
N LEU A 655 12.19 12.71 -16.62
CA LEU A 655 12.60 12.06 -15.37
C LEU A 655 13.18 10.65 -15.57
N PHE A 656 12.86 9.95 -16.67
CA PHE A 656 13.48 8.66 -16.99
C PHE A 656 14.99 8.79 -17.26
N ASN A 657 15.42 9.91 -17.82
CA ASN A 657 16.82 10.20 -18.15
C ASN A 657 17.54 10.94 -17.03
N ASP A 658 16.85 11.91 -16.42
CA ASP A 658 17.46 12.89 -15.52
C ASP A 658 17.49 12.41 -14.05
N THR A 659 16.87 11.26 -13.77
CA THR A 659 16.83 10.64 -12.44
C THR A 659 17.12 9.13 -12.52
N PRO A 660 17.32 8.43 -11.38
CA PRO A 660 17.47 6.98 -11.34
C PRO A 660 16.25 6.16 -11.83
N LEU A 661 15.10 6.78 -12.10
CA LEU A 661 13.84 6.09 -12.46
C LEU A 661 14.00 5.05 -13.58
N GLY A 662 14.72 5.40 -14.66
CA GLY A 662 14.93 4.46 -15.78
C GLY A 662 15.65 3.17 -15.35
N LYS A 663 16.55 3.26 -14.38
CA LYS A 663 17.32 2.11 -13.87
C LYS A 663 16.57 1.26 -12.86
N MET A 664 15.49 1.77 -12.27
CA MET A 664 14.63 0.97 -11.39
C MET A 664 14.06 -0.26 -12.10
N PHE A 665 13.80 -0.18 -13.42
CA PHE A 665 13.40 -1.35 -14.22
C PHE A 665 14.47 -2.47 -14.24
N ASP A 666 15.75 -2.12 -14.13
CA ASP A 666 16.84 -3.09 -14.05
C ASP A 666 16.81 -3.86 -12.72
N PHE A 667 16.43 -3.23 -11.60
CA PHE A 667 16.28 -3.96 -10.34
C PHE A 667 15.24 -5.10 -10.45
N SER A 668 14.06 -4.80 -10.98
CA SER A 668 12.98 -5.78 -11.17
C SER A 668 13.39 -6.94 -12.07
N LEU A 669 14.09 -6.70 -13.18
CA LEU A 669 14.50 -7.80 -14.07
C LEU A 669 15.58 -8.69 -13.46
N GLN A 670 16.44 -8.16 -12.60
CA GLN A 670 17.54 -8.92 -11.97
C GLN A 670 17.01 -9.89 -10.90
N THR A 671 15.90 -9.55 -10.26
CA THR A 671 15.30 -10.34 -9.17
C THR A 671 14.41 -11.49 -9.63
N GLN A 672 14.00 -11.52 -10.90
CA GLN A 672 12.98 -12.46 -11.41
C GLN A 672 13.23 -13.94 -11.06
N THR A 673 12.18 -14.66 -10.66
CA THR A 673 12.22 -16.10 -10.36
C THR A 673 12.23 -16.95 -11.64
N PRO A 674 12.53 -18.26 -11.55
CA PRO A 674 12.30 -19.19 -12.65
C PRO A 674 10.83 -19.25 -13.10
N PRO A 675 10.55 -19.62 -14.36
CA PRO A 675 9.19 -19.82 -14.85
C PRO A 675 8.51 -21.04 -14.20
N TYR A 676 7.37 -20.84 -13.54
CA TYR A 676 6.78 -21.89 -12.70
C TYR A 676 5.49 -22.47 -13.29
N GLY A 677 5.37 -23.81 -13.31
CA GLY A 677 4.25 -24.54 -13.91
C GLY A 677 2.87 -24.19 -13.31
N TYR A 678 2.78 -23.91 -12.01
CA TYR A 678 1.52 -23.50 -11.37
C TYR A 678 0.97 -22.20 -11.96
N PHE A 679 1.86 -21.29 -12.36
CA PHE A 679 1.52 -20.03 -13.02
C PHE A 679 1.56 -20.12 -14.55
N GLY A 680 1.46 -21.33 -15.12
CA GLY A 680 1.48 -21.51 -16.58
C GLY A 680 2.83 -21.21 -17.21
N HIS A 681 3.92 -21.59 -16.53
CA HIS A 681 5.32 -21.33 -16.94
C HIS A 681 5.67 -19.85 -17.05
N ARG A 682 5.08 -19.01 -16.18
CA ARG A 682 5.39 -17.59 -16.06
C ARG A 682 6.38 -17.34 -14.92
N ILE A 683 7.21 -16.31 -15.08
CA ILE A 683 8.13 -15.81 -14.05
C ILE A 683 7.38 -14.90 -13.05
N GLY A 684 7.95 -14.70 -11.88
CA GLY A 684 7.53 -13.71 -10.89
C GLY A 684 8.75 -13.10 -10.19
N THR A 685 8.59 -12.68 -8.93
CA THR A 685 9.65 -12.14 -8.06
C THR A 685 9.66 -12.85 -6.69
N PRO A 686 10.82 -12.92 -6.01
CA PRO A 686 10.94 -13.66 -4.75
C PRO A 686 10.13 -12.99 -3.62
N PRO A 687 9.29 -13.73 -2.85
CA PRO A 687 8.34 -13.18 -1.88
C PRO A 687 8.94 -12.71 -0.55
N PHE A 688 10.02 -11.91 -0.56
CA PHE A 688 10.57 -11.34 0.66
C PHE A 688 9.81 -10.08 1.14
N GLY A 689 9.63 -9.98 2.46
CA GLY A 689 8.82 -8.93 3.08
C GLY A 689 7.36 -9.01 2.66
N ASP A 690 6.68 -7.86 2.64
CA ASP A 690 5.29 -7.77 2.21
C ASP A 690 5.15 -8.02 0.70
N HIS A 691 5.24 -9.27 0.31
CA HIS A 691 5.13 -9.71 -1.07
C HIS A 691 4.47 -11.09 -1.14
N ALA A 692 4.07 -11.49 -2.35
CA ALA A 692 3.47 -12.78 -2.61
C ALA A 692 4.03 -13.25 -3.95
N LEU A 693 4.37 -14.54 -4.05
CA LEU A 693 4.79 -15.10 -5.33
C LEU A 693 3.58 -15.10 -6.27
N ARG A 694 3.74 -14.48 -7.45
CA ARG A 694 2.66 -14.26 -8.42
C ARG A 694 3.06 -14.73 -9.82
N ASP A 695 2.12 -14.60 -10.74
CA ASP A 695 2.19 -15.04 -12.12
C ASP A 695 2.81 -13.99 -13.07
N GLY A 696 3.62 -13.08 -12.54
CA GLY A 696 4.36 -12.07 -13.30
C GLY A 696 3.62 -10.75 -13.51
N ALA A 697 2.43 -10.58 -12.93
CA ALA A 697 1.66 -9.34 -13.03
C ALA A 697 2.44 -8.07 -12.64
N GLU A 698 3.44 -8.17 -11.77
CA GLU A 698 4.34 -7.08 -11.39
C GLU A 698 5.15 -6.49 -12.57
N PHE A 699 5.34 -7.24 -13.66
CA PHE A 699 6.03 -6.78 -14.87
C PHE A 699 5.11 -6.10 -15.88
N ALA A 700 3.83 -5.89 -15.55
CA ALA A 700 2.84 -5.29 -16.46
C ALA A 700 3.25 -3.90 -16.99
N CYS A 701 3.89 -3.07 -16.16
CA CYS A 701 4.29 -1.73 -16.55
C CYS A 701 5.44 -1.72 -17.57
N PHE A 702 6.16 -2.83 -17.78
CA PHE A 702 7.32 -2.86 -18.68
C PHE A 702 6.89 -2.50 -20.11
N ALA A 703 5.85 -3.15 -20.64
CA ALA A 703 5.34 -2.90 -21.99
C ALA A 703 4.84 -1.47 -22.20
N THR A 704 4.31 -0.83 -21.16
CA THR A 704 3.82 0.55 -21.21
C THR A 704 4.96 1.55 -21.44
N TYR A 705 6.16 1.27 -20.91
CA TYR A 705 7.28 2.21 -20.87
C TYR A 705 8.49 1.79 -21.73
N LEU A 706 8.37 0.72 -22.54
CA LEU A 706 9.43 0.25 -23.44
C LEU A 706 10.01 1.38 -24.31
N GLU A 707 9.16 2.14 -24.99
CA GLU A 707 9.61 3.22 -25.88
C GLU A 707 10.30 4.37 -25.13
N GLU A 708 9.90 4.62 -23.89
CA GLU A 708 10.52 5.66 -23.06
C GLU A 708 11.94 5.25 -22.68
N ILE A 709 12.13 3.98 -22.31
CA ILE A 709 13.44 3.43 -21.97
C ILE A 709 14.30 3.22 -23.23
N GLU A 710 13.73 2.77 -24.35
CA GLU A 710 14.47 2.54 -25.60
C GLU A 710 15.23 3.79 -26.06
N ARG A 711 14.61 4.96 -25.94
CA ARG A 711 15.20 6.26 -26.30
C ARG A 711 16.44 6.62 -25.47
N ILE A 712 16.62 6.00 -24.31
CA ILE A 712 17.66 6.33 -23.32
C ILE A 712 18.66 5.18 -23.20
N ASP A 713 18.17 3.94 -23.07
CA ASP A 713 18.93 2.71 -22.89
C ASP A 713 18.20 1.55 -23.61
N ARG A 714 18.46 1.43 -24.91
CA ARG A 714 17.91 0.34 -25.74
C ARG A 714 18.25 -1.06 -25.23
N PRO A 715 19.49 -1.37 -24.81
CA PRO A 715 19.79 -2.66 -24.19
C PRO A 715 18.92 -2.98 -22.96
N LEU A 716 18.61 -1.99 -22.12
CA LEU A 716 17.66 -2.18 -21.02
C LEU A 716 16.24 -2.44 -21.53
N ALA A 717 15.76 -1.67 -22.51
CA ALA A 717 14.44 -1.87 -23.12
C ALA A 717 14.28 -3.27 -23.75
N ASP A 718 15.29 -3.77 -24.44
CA ASP A 718 15.30 -5.15 -24.98
C ASP A 718 15.16 -6.19 -23.87
N ARG A 719 15.90 -6.02 -22.77
CA ARG A 719 15.82 -6.92 -21.60
C ARG A 719 14.47 -6.82 -20.90
N MET A 720 13.88 -5.63 -20.82
CA MET A 720 12.52 -5.43 -20.32
C MET A 720 11.50 -6.17 -21.19
N TYR A 721 11.61 -6.08 -22.52
CA TYR A 721 10.72 -6.79 -23.44
C TYR A 721 10.81 -8.31 -23.27
N HIS A 722 12.02 -8.86 -23.15
CA HIS A 722 12.22 -10.29 -22.89
C HIS A 722 11.62 -10.73 -21.55
N THR A 723 11.81 -9.93 -20.50
CA THR A 723 11.24 -10.15 -19.16
C THR A 723 9.72 -10.16 -19.21
N TRP A 724 9.11 -9.13 -19.81
CA TRP A 724 7.67 -9.02 -20.00
C TRP A 724 7.09 -10.21 -20.78
N ASN A 725 7.79 -10.68 -21.82
CA ASN A 725 7.36 -11.84 -22.58
C ASN A 725 7.41 -13.14 -21.76
N MET A 726 8.44 -13.36 -20.93
CA MET A 726 8.51 -14.52 -20.03
C MET A 726 7.48 -14.44 -18.88
N ALA A 727 7.05 -13.25 -18.50
CA ALA A 727 5.96 -13.04 -17.55
C ALA A 727 4.57 -13.32 -18.17
N GLY A 728 4.50 -13.73 -19.44
CA GLY A 728 3.25 -13.99 -20.14
C GLY A 728 2.56 -12.74 -20.68
N ARG A 729 3.32 -11.68 -20.97
CA ARG A 729 2.84 -10.40 -21.52
C ARG A 729 1.71 -9.76 -20.69
N PRO A 730 1.88 -9.64 -19.36
CA PRO A 730 0.86 -9.07 -18.50
C PRO A 730 0.54 -7.63 -18.90
N VAL A 731 -0.71 -7.23 -18.73
CA VAL A 731 -1.19 -5.84 -18.83
C VAL A 731 -1.48 -5.30 -17.45
N LYS A 732 -1.53 -3.98 -17.30
CA LYS A 732 -1.90 -3.41 -16.00
C LYS A 732 -3.35 -3.77 -15.71
N GLY A 733 -3.67 -4.10 -14.47
CA GLY A 733 -5.04 -4.50 -14.15
C GLY A 733 -6.02 -3.33 -14.18
N PHE A 734 -7.27 -3.66 -14.49
CA PHE A 734 -8.37 -2.71 -14.52
C PHE A 734 -8.93 -2.50 -13.13
N TRP A 735 -8.43 -1.50 -12.41
CA TRP A 735 -8.98 -1.14 -11.09
C TRP A 735 -8.96 0.35 -10.82
N GLY A 736 -9.79 0.77 -9.86
CA GLY A 736 -10.09 2.19 -9.65
C GLY A 736 -8.89 3.09 -9.35
N GLU A 737 -7.87 2.54 -8.68
CA GLU A 737 -6.63 3.24 -8.33
C GLU A 737 -5.51 3.17 -9.40
N ALA A 738 -5.66 2.32 -10.42
CA ALA A 738 -4.76 2.26 -11.57
C ALA A 738 -5.21 3.27 -12.63
N ILE A 739 -4.26 3.69 -13.48
CA ILE A 739 -4.54 4.57 -14.62
C ILE A 739 -4.81 3.72 -15.86
N VAL A 740 -6.09 3.59 -16.22
CA VAL A 740 -6.56 2.71 -17.31
C VAL A 740 -6.01 3.15 -18.67
N LEU A 741 -5.90 4.45 -18.92
CA LEU A 741 -5.42 5.00 -20.18
C LEU A 741 -4.02 4.47 -20.56
N GLU A 742 -3.16 4.19 -19.57
CA GLU A 742 -1.80 3.69 -19.82
C GLU A 742 -1.76 2.35 -20.56
N ASN A 743 -2.78 1.50 -20.41
CA ASN A 743 -2.88 0.24 -21.15
C ASN A 743 -3.02 0.45 -22.67
N LEU A 744 -3.35 1.67 -23.11
CA LEU A 744 -3.50 2.02 -24.53
C LEU A 744 -2.27 2.75 -25.11
N LEU A 745 -1.26 3.06 -24.28
CA LEU A 745 -0.14 3.94 -24.65
C LEU A 745 1.17 3.20 -24.94
N GLY A 746 1.26 1.90 -24.65
CA GLY A 746 2.49 1.11 -24.83
C GLY A 746 2.60 0.50 -26.23
N SER A 747 3.84 0.30 -26.70
CA SER A 747 4.12 -0.47 -27.92
C SER A 747 3.81 -1.96 -27.74
N GLY A 748 4.02 -2.50 -26.52
CA GLY A 748 3.74 -3.89 -26.18
C GLY A 748 4.32 -4.87 -27.21
N SER A 749 3.45 -5.73 -27.76
CA SER A 749 3.85 -6.75 -28.74
C SER A 749 4.38 -6.20 -30.08
N SER A 750 4.29 -4.89 -30.34
CA SER A 750 4.83 -4.26 -31.55
C SER A 750 6.30 -3.82 -31.41
N TYR A 751 6.88 -3.91 -30.22
CA TYR A 751 8.30 -3.63 -30.00
C TYR A 751 9.18 -4.74 -30.60
N GLU A 752 10.19 -4.36 -31.39
CA GLU A 752 11.14 -5.29 -32.01
C GLU A 752 12.51 -5.20 -31.31
N PRO A 753 12.86 -6.17 -30.44
CA PRO A 753 14.17 -6.20 -29.80
C PRO A 753 15.28 -6.49 -30.82
N GLU A 754 16.51 -6.04 -30.55
CA GLU A 754 17.62 -6.33 -31.46
C GLU A 754 17.96 -7.84 -31.47
N SER A 755 18.06 -8.42 -32.67
CA SER A 755 18.17 -9.88 -32.88
C SER A 755 19.42 -10.54 -32.26
N ASN A 756 20.38 -9.74 -31.80
CA ASN A 756 21.66 -10.21 -31.26
C ASN A 756 21.73 -10.16 -29.72
N THR A 757 20.70 -9.64 -29.04
CA THR A 757 20.69 -9.50 -27.58
C THR A 757 20.33 -10.83 -26.93
N ARG A 758 21.33 -11.68 -26.65
CA ARG A 758 21.10 -12.90 -25.86
C ARG A 758 20.84 -12.51 -24.41
N PHE A 759 19.57 -12.43 -24.01
CA PHE A 759 19.23 -12.19 -22.60
C PHE A 759 19.73 -13.33 -21.71
N GLN A 760 20.57 -13.01 -20.74
CA GLN A 760 21.15 -13.95 -19.78
C GLN A 760 21.22 -13.29 -18.41
N LEU A 761 20.88 -14.05 -17.36
CA LEU A 761 21.09 -13.68 -15.98
C LEU A 761 21.97 -14.72 -15.28
N GLY A 762 22.95 -14.24 -14.54
CA GLY A 762 23.79 -15.05 -13.67
C GLY A 762 23.41 -14.93 -12.20
N SER A 763 24.23 -15.51 -11.33
CA SER A 763 24.21 -15.17 -9.90
C SER A 763 24.53 -13.68 -9.71
N ASN A 764 23.96 -13.05 -8.67
CA ASN A 764 24.04 -11.62 -8.44
C ASN A 764 24.21 -11.29 -6.95
N SER A 765 25.21 -10.47 -6.62
CA SER A 765 25.56 -9.98 -5.28
C SER A 765 25.52 -8.45 -5.16
N GLU A 766 25.01 -7.76 -6.18
CA GLU A 766 25.05 -6.30 -6.28
C GLU A 766 23.76 -5.63 -5.77
N LEU A 767 22.71 -6.40 -5.47
CA LEU A 767 21.43 -5.91 -4.92
C LEU A 767 21.50 -5.77 -3.37
N ARG A 768 22.58 -5.17 -2.88
CA ARG A 768 22.96 -5.18 -1.46
C ARG A 768 22.08 -4.27 -0.60
N ASP A 769 21.60 -3.16 -1.15
CA ASP A 769 20.75 -2.22 -0.41
C ASP A 769 19.31 -2.73 -0.32
N ALA A 770 18.85 -3.53 -1.29
CA ALA A 770 17.65 -4.35 -1.19
C ALA A 770 17.82 -5.56 -0.25
N GLY A 771 19.06 -5.91 0.10
CA GLY A 771 19.41 -7.08 0.89
C GLY A 771 19.20 -8.41 0.17
N ILE A 772 19.23 -8.44 -1.17
CA ILE A 772 18.91 -9.65 -1.95
C ILE A 772 20.18 -10.20 -2.61
N TYR A 773 20.46 -11.48 -2.37
CA TYR A 773 21.56 -12.20 -3.00
C TYR A 773 21.00 -13.40 -3.76
N ILE A 774 21.42 -13.59 -5.02
CA ILE A 774 20.81 -14.58 -5.91
C ILE A 774 21.88 -15.50 -6.46
N PHE A 775 21.71 -16.81 -6.32
CA PHE A 775 22.48 -17.83 -7.02
C PHE A 775 21.63 -18.46 -8.12
N ARG A 776 22.18 -18.57 -9.34
CA ARG A 776 21.47 -19.11 -10.50
C ARG A 776 22.26 -20.23 -11.19
N ARG A 777 21.53 -21.15 -11.79
CA ARG A 777 22.04 -22.10 -12.78
C ARG A 777 21.03 -22.32 -13.90
N ASN A 778 21.53 -22.43 -15.13
CA ASN A 778 20.74 -22.73 -16.33
C ASN A 778 19.63 -21.71 -16.63
N PHE A 779 19.88 -20.41 -16.41
CA PHE A 779 18.93 -19.38 -16.82
C PHE A 779 18.62 -19.47 -18.32
N GLY A 780 17.35 -19.30 -18.68
CA GLY A 780 16.86 -19.38 -20.06
C GLY A 780 16.65 -20.80 -20.58
N TYR A 781 16.92 -21.83 -19.77
CA TYR A 781 16.52 -23.21 -20.06
C TYR A 781 15.20 -23.55 -19.34
N GLU A 782 14.55 -24.65 -19.73
CA GLU A 782 13.30 -25.12 -19.12
C GLU A 782 13.48 -25.45 -17.62
N ARG A 783 14.66 -25.96 -17.27
CA ARG A 783 14.99 -26.48 -15.93
C ARG A 783 16.03 -25.60 -15.26
N GLN A 784 15.55 -24.58 -14.58
CA GLN A 784 16.40 -23.59 -13.91
C GLN A 784 16.51 -23.89 -12.42
N SER A 785 17.66 -23.58 -11.84
CA SER A 785 17.85 -23.58 -10.39
C SER A 785 18.12 -22.16 -9.92
N TYR A 786 17.49 -21.79 -8.81
CA TYR A 786 17.49 -20.44 -8.28
C TYR A 786 17.46 -20.50 -6.76
N PHE A 787 18.31 -19.72 -6.12
CA PHE A 787 18.38 -19.60 -4.67
C PHE A 787 18.55 -18.14 -4.33
N ALA A 788 17.56 -17.54 -3.66
CA ALA A 788 17.63 -16.14 -3.24
C ALA A 788 17.66 -16.06 -1.72
N ILE A 789 18.40 -15.09 -1.20
CA ILE A 789 18.72 -14.94 0.22
C ILE A 789 18.44 -13.50 0.63
N MET A 790 17.75 -13.32 1.76
CA MET A 790 17.51 -12.02 2.37
C MET A 790 18.56 -11.72 3.44
N SER A 791 19.28 -10.61 3.31
CA SER A 791 20.20 -10.07 4.31
C SER A 791 20.51 -8.61 4.00
N SER A 792 19.87 -7.69 4.73
CA SER A 792 20.02 -6.26 4.48
C SER A 792 20.82 -5.56 5.59
N PRO A 793 21.79 -4.68 5.23
CA PRO A 793 22.50 -3.86 6.19
C PRO A 793 21.66 -2.72 6.79
N LYS A 794 20.48 -2.44 6.20
CA LYS A 794 19.56 -1.37 6.64
C LYS A 794 18.13 -1.93 6.74
N PRO A 795 17.29 -1.40 7.64
CA PRO A 795 15.91 -1.85 7.72
C PRO A 795 15.18 -1.61 6.40
N ILE A 796 14.57 -2.66 5.85
CA ILE A 796 13.72 -2.56 4.66
C ILE A 796 12.30 -2.18 5.10
N GLY A 797 11.74 -1.10 4.56
CA GLY A 797 10.35 -0.74 4.80
C GLY A 797 9.41 -1.83 4.29
N HIS A 798 8.34 -2.17 5.02
CA HIS A 798 7.52 -3.35 4.69
C HIS A 798 8.31 -4.68 4.59
N GLY A 799 9.52 -4.74 5.15
CA GLY A 799 10.30 -5.95 5.33
C GLY A 799 9.85 -6.72 6.57
N HIS A 800 10.03 -8.04 6.55
CA HIS A 800 9.69 -8.92 7.67
C HIS A 800 10.88 -9.09 8.62
N LEU A 801 10.70 -9.90 9.67
CA LEU A 801 11.78 -10.32 10.56
C LEU A 801 12.41 -11.59 9.98
N ASP A 802 13.07 -11.46 8.82
CA ASP A 802 13.45 -12.56 7.94
C ASP A 802 14.95 -12.56 7.57
N GLN A 803 15.78 -11.84 8.33
CA GLN A 803 17.21 -11.74 8.02
C GLN A 803 17.90 -13.12 8.06
N GLY A 804 18.61 -13.43 6.99
CA GLY A 804 19.23 -14.73 6.73
C GLY A 804 18.31 -15.75 6.07
N SER A 805 17.03 -15.45 5.85
CA SER A 805 16.08 -16.36 5.17
C SER A 805 16.46 -16.55 3.70
N PHE A 806 15.92 -17.60 3.10
CA PHE A 806 16.15 -17.92 1.70
C PHE A 806 14.98 -18.69 1.08
N ILE A 807 14.89 -18.63 -0.25
CA ILE A 807 14.00 -19.46 -1.06
C ILE A 807 14.80 -20.30 -2.04
N LEU A 808 14.26 -21.45 -2.44
CA LEU A 808 14.95 -22.44 -3.27
C LEU A 808 14.04 -22.97 -4.37
N TYR A 809 14.55 -22.97 -5.60
CA TYR A 809 13.98 -23.63 -6.76
C TYR A 809 14.92 -24.69 -7.31
N LYS A 810 14.33 -25.75 -7.85
CA LYS A 810 15.00 -26.76 -8.66
C LYS A 810 14.13 -27.11 -9.84
N ASP A 811 14.72 -27.16 -11.05
CA ASP A 811 13.99 -27.42 -12.30
C ASP A 811 12.75 -26.52 -12.45
N SER A 812 12.88 -25.26 -12.02
CA SER A 812 11.82 -24.24 -12.01
C SER A 812 10.62 -24.55 -11.11
N VAL A 813 10.79 -25.46 -10.14
CA VAL A 813 9.81 -25.78 -9.09
C VAL A 813 10.29 -25.21 -7.75
N PRO A 814 9.46 -24.39 -7.05
CA PRO A 814 9.77 -23.92 -5.71
C PRO A 814 9.70 -25.07 -4.70
N LEU A 815 10.67 -25.13 -3.79
CA LEU A 815 10.78 -26.17 -2.77
C LEU A 815 10.85 -25.59 -1.36
N VAL A 816 11.60 -24.50 -1.19
CA VAL A 816 11.62 -23.67 0.01
C VAL A 816 11.09 -22.30 -0.40
N MET A 817 10.10 -21.80 0.33
CA MET A 817 9.43 -20.55 -0.01
C MET A 817 9.12 -19.74 1.23
N ASP A 818 9.14 -18.42 1.09
CA ASP A 818 8.61 -17.53 2.11
C ASP A 818 7.08 -17.62 2.14
N SER A 819 6.47 -17.41 3.30
CA SER A 819 5.01 -17.42 3.45
C SER A 819 4.34 -16.24 2.72
N GLY A 820 5.08 -15.14 2.52
CA GLY A 820 4.58 -13.90 1.93
C GLY A 820 3.63 -13.15 2.87
N ILE A 821 2.67 -12.39 2.33
CA ILE A 821 1.62 -11.74 3.12
C ILE A 821 0.26 -11.80 2.41
N GLU A 822 -0.79 -12.17 3.14
CA GLU A 822 -2.17 -12.23 2.61
C GLU A 822 -2.98 -10.96 2.90
N GLY A 823 -2.76 -10.33 4.05
CA GLY A 823 -3.51 -9.18 4.53
C GLY A 823 -2.74 -8.38 5.57
N TYR A 824 -3.18 -7.13 5.79
CA TYR A 824 -2.55 -6.18 6.72
C TYR A 824 -3.29 -6.02 8.05
N PHE A 825 -4.56 -6.39 8.06
CA PHE A 825 -5.49 -6.02 9.12
C PHE A 825 -6.10 -7.21 9.82
N ASP A 826 -5.92 -8.40 9.26
CA ASP A 826 -6.34 -9.66 9.85
C ASP A 826 -5.20 -10.27 10.68
N SER A 827 -5.56 -11.28 11.47
CA SER A 827 -4.68 -12.00 12.38
C SER A 827 -3.49 -12.71 11.69
N THR A 828 -3.50 -12.88 10.37
CA THR A 828 -2.40 -13.56 9.65
C THR A 828 -1.14 -12.71 9.58
N THR A 829 -1.24 -11.38 9.70
CA THR A 829 -0.08 -10.48 9.63
C THR A 829 1.01 -10.84 10.63
N ASN A 830 0.64 -11.21 11.86
CA ASN A 830 1.59 -11.59 12.91
C ASN A 830 2.41 -12.83 12.56
N TRP A 831 1.76 -13.82 11.96
CA TRP A 831 2.42 -15.02 11.48
C TRP A 831 3.42 -14.66 10.38
N HIS A 832 2.93 -14.03 9.32
CA HIS A 832 3.70 -13.70 8.13
C HIS A 832 4.93 -12.84 8.41
N VAL A 833 4.82 -11.83 9.28
CA VAL A 833 5.94 -10.91 9.58
C VAL A 833 6.99 -11.52 10.53
N SER A 834 6.63 -12.56 11.29
CA SER A 834 7.51 -13.16 12.31
C SER A 834 8.54 -14.11 11.71
N SER A 835 9.73 -14.18 12.33
CA SER A 835 10.80 -15.13 11.99
C SER A 835 10.38 -16.59 12.03
N TYR A 836 9.32 -16.89 12.79
CA TYR A 836 8.77 -18.23 12.89
C TYR A 836 8.14 -18.70 11.56
N SER A 837 7.82 -17.81 10.62
CA SER A 837 7.29 -18.19 9.30
C SER A 837 8.36 -18.33 8.20
N HIS A 838 9.64 -18.00 8.51
CA HIS A 838 10.72 -17.90 7.53
C HIS A 838 11.81 -18.97 7.71
N ALA A 839 12.68 -19.12 6.70
CA ALA A 839 13.82 -20.04 6.69
C ALA A 839 15.00 -19.56 7.58
N CYS A 840 14.76 -19.26 8.86
CA CYS A 840 15.69 -18.59 9.77
C CYS A 840 16.19 -19.50 10.91
N VAL A 841 17.19 -19.00 11.65
CA VAL A 841 17.53 -19.52 12.99
C VAL A 841 17.10 -18.50 14.03
N GLN A 842 16.39 -18.95 15.06
CA GLN A 842 15.92 -18.12 16.17
C GLN A 842 16.61 -18.53 17.47
N PHE A 843 16.90 -17.55 18.32
CA PHE A 843 17.40 -17.78 19.67
C PHE A 843 16.23 -18.08 20.60
N GLN A 844 16.43 -18.99 21.57
CA GLN A 844 15.47 -19.17 22.65
C GLN A 844 15.34 -17.87 23.46
N THR A 845 14.12 -17.38 23.65
CA THR A 845 13.90 -16.15 24.42
C THR A 845 14.28 -16.34 25.88
N LYS A 846 14.86 -15.31 26.48
CA LYS A 846 15.08 -15.23 27.93
C LYS A 846 13.94 -14.49 28.65
N GLN A 847 12.95 -13.99 27.90
CA GLN A 847 11.79 -13.33 28.48
C GLN A 847 10.88 -14.36 29.14
N THR A 848 10.52 -14.07 30.40
CA THR A 848 9.61 -14.90 31.22
C THR A 848 8.25 -14.24 31.40
N TYR A 849 8.09 -13.00 30.97
CA TYR A 849 6.86 -12.23 31.03
C TYR A 849 6.62 -11.55 29.69
N LEU A 850 5.46 -11.81 29.09
CA LEU A 850 4.98 -11.12 27.90
C LEU A 850 3.89 -10.14 28.32
N ALA A 851 4.12 -8.85 28.11
CA ALA A 851 3.09 -7.85 28.33
C ALA A 851 1.96 -8.11 27.32
N THR A 852 0.78 -8.49 27.80
CA THR A 852 -0.41 -8.58 26.97
C THR A 852 -0.87 -7.17 26.62
N ASN A 853 -0.45 -6.67 25.46
CA ASN A 853 -1.00 -5.43 24.94
C ASN A 853 -2.46 -5.68 24.55
N LYS A 854 -3.39 -5.33 25.44
CA LYS A 854 -4.84 -5.29 25.20
C LYS A 854 -5.26 -4.17 24.24
N VAL A 855 -4.32 -3.59 23.50
CA VAL A 855 -4.58 -2.43 22.65
C VAL A 855 -5.23 -2.93 21.37
N ARG A 856 -6.46 -2.48 21.11
CA ARG A 856 -7.25 -2.73 19.89
C ARG A 856 -6.69 -1.97 18.68
N GLU A 857 -5.37 -1.84 18.59
CA GLU A 857 -4.69 -1.22 17.46
C GLU A 857 -4.49 -2.27 16.36
N ILE A 858 -4.60 -1.81 15.11
CA ILE A 858 -4.44 -2.64 13.92
C ILE A 858 -3.00 -3.19 13.86
N ASN A 859 -2.87 -4.51 13.67
CA ASN A 859 -1.64 -5.26 13.88
C ASN A 859 -0.74 -5.26 12.63
N LEU A 860 0.07 -4.22 12.46
CA LEU A 860 1.07 -4.12 11.37
C LEU A 860 2.46 -4.67 11.77
N SER A 861 2.51 -5.60 12.72
CA SER A 861 3.77 -6.12 13.26
C SER A 861 3.68 -7.62 13.55
N ALA A 862 4.82 -8.27 13.74
CA ALA A 862 4.87 -9.65 14.25
C ALA A 862 4.21 -9.78 15.64
N GLY A 863 4.09 -8.68 16.40
CA GLY A 863 3.60 -8.70 17.77
C GLY A 863 4.47 -9.60 18.66
N THR A 864 3.83 -10.49 19.40
CA THR A 864 4.49 -11.46 20.30
C THR A 864 4.51 -12.88 19.75
N TYR A 865 4.23 -13.08 18.45
CA TYR A 865 3.95 -14.40 17.87
C TYR A 865 5.06 -15.45 18.11
N SER A 866 6.33 -15.08 17.86
CA SER A 866 7.49 -15.95 18.14
C SER A 866 7.76 -16.11 19.63
N LEU A 867 7.61 -15.02 20.40
CA LEU A 867 7.92 -14.99 21.84
C LEU A 867 7.00 -15.92 22.63
N GLU A 868 5.72 -15.97 22.29
CA GLU A 868 4.73 -16.90 22.87
C GLU A 868 5.10 -18.37 22.66
N ARG A 869 5.91 -18.65 21.63
CA ARG A 869 6.42 -19.99 21.30
C ARG A 869 7.82 -20.25 21.85
N GLY A 870 8.40 -19.30 22.59
CA GLY A 870 9.71 -19.42 23.24
C GLY A 870 10.89 -18.95 22.39
N TRP A 871 10.66 -18.21 21.31
CA TRP A 871 11.70 -17.82 20.35
C TRP A 871 11.73 -16.31 20.12
N VAL A 872 12.93 -15.77 19.90
CA VAL A 872 13.12 -14.37 19.53
C VAL A 872 13.09 -14.26 18.00
N ASP A 873 12.36 -13.30 17.46
CA ASP A 873 12.48 -12.94 16.05
C ASP A 873 13.90 -12.44 15.73
N VAL A 874 14.40 -12.67 14.53
CA VAL A 874 15.68 -12.12 14.06
C VAL A 874 15.57 -10.58 13.89
N PRO A 875 16.69 -9.82 13.95
CA PRO A 875 16.65 -8.36 13.83
C PRO A 875 16.16 -7.93 12.44
N ARG A 876 15.84 -6.64 12.28
CA ARG A 876 15.50 -6.04 10.96
C ARG A 876 16.70 -5.80 10.04
N THR A 877 17.91 -6.12 10.50
CA THR A 877 19.16 -5.92 9.76
C THR A 877 20.15 -7.03 10.04
N SER A 878 20.96 -7.37 9.06
CA SER A 878 22.10 -8.29 9.18
C SER A 878 23.32 -7.75 8.41
N ARG A 879 24.45 -8.43 8.53
CA ARG A 879 25.69 -8.04 7.85
C ARG A 879 26.24 -9.18 7.01
N VAL A 880 26.42 -8.96 5.72
CA VAL A 880 27.16 -9.89 4.86
C VAL A 880 28.66 -9.70 5.07
N LEU A 881 29.33 -10.75 5.53
CA LEU A 881 30.78 -10.76 5.79
C LEU A 881 31.59 -11.06 4.53
N ASP A 882 31.09 -11.95 3.67
CA ASP A 882 31.73 -12.37 2.41
C ASP A 882 30.67 -12.93 1.45
N CYS A 883 30.83 -12.68 0.15
CA CYS A 883 30.01 -13.28 -0.90
C CYS A 883 30.88 -13.52 -2.14
N LYS A 884 30.91 -14.76 -2.62
CA LYS A 884 31.74 -15.21 -3.75
C LYS A 884 30.88 -15.94 -4.75
N LEU A 885 30.83 -15.41 -5.97
CA LEU A 885 30.11 -16.03 -7.08
C LEU A 885 31.12 -16.72 -8.01
N GLY A 886 30.92 -18.00 -8.30
CA GLY A 886 31.87 -18.82 -9.05
C GLY A 886 31.19 -19.72 -10.08
N GLU A 887 31.97 -20.36 -10.96
CA GLU A 887 31.42 -21.27 -11.98
C GLU A 887 30.90 -22.58 -11.39
N GLU A 888 31.60 -23.11 -10.38
CA GLU A 888 31.29 -24.39 -9.74
C GLU A 888 30.57 -24.23 -8.39
N VAL A 889 30.90 -23.17 -7.64
CA VAL A 889 30.38 -22.91 -6.30
C VAL A 889 30.07 -21.42 -6.12
N ASP A 890 28.88 -21.13 -5.61
CA ASP A 890 28.55 -19.82 -5.04
C ASP A 890 28.55 -19.91 -3.51
N GLU A 891 29.07 -18.90 -2.81
CA GLU A 891 29.18 -18.85 -1.35
C GLU A 891 28.75 -17.50 -0.78
N ILE A 892 28.14 -17.51 0.40
CA ILE A 892 27.86 -16.29 1.19
C ILE A 892 28.01 -16.57 2.68
N THR A 893 28.49 -15.58 3.43
CA THR A 893 28.57 -15.61 4.89
C THR A 893 27.86 -14.39 5.47
N ILE A 894 26.92 -14.61 6.39
CA ILE A 894 26.03 -13.60 6.95
C ILE A 894 26.13 -13.65 8.47
N GLU A 895 26.24 -12.49 9.10
CA GLU A 895 26.19 -12.31 10.55
C GLU A 895 24.85 -11.69 10.95
N ILE A 896 24.19 -12.33 11.91
CA ILE A 896 22.87 -11.97 12.44
C ILE A 896 22.99 -11.92 13.97
N MET A 897 22.60 -10.79 14.56
CA MET A 897 22.71 -10.57 16.00
C MET A 897 21.45 -11.05 16.72
N ASN A 898 21.58 -11.56 17.96
CA ASN A 898 20.42 -11.80 18.82
C ASN A 898 19.79 -10.47 19.25
N PRO A 899 18.50 -10.19 18.97
CA PRO A 899 17.87 -8.93 19.39
C PRO A 899 17.75 -8.75 20.90
N GLU A 900 17.80 -9.83 21.69
CA GLU A 900 17.82 -9.75 23.16
C GLU A 900 19.21 -9.48 23.76
N GLY A 901 20.24 -9.27 22.93
CA GLY A 901 21.58 -8.86 23.37
C GLY A 901 22.65 -9.89 23.05
N ARG A 902 23.06 -10.70 24.03
CA ARG A 902 24.16 -11.67 23.85
C ARG A 902 23.77 -12.75 22.83
N GLY A 903 24.69 -13.08 21.94
CA GLY A 903 24.51 -14.10 20.92
C GLY A 903 24.77 -13.56 19.53
N ARG A 904 25.64 -14.27 18.80
CA ARG A 904 25.96 -13.99 17.40
C ARG A 904 25.74 -15.24 16.57
N HIS A 905 24.90 -15.14 15.55
CA HIS A 905 24.67 -16.20 14.57
C HIS A 905 25.43 -15.87 13.29
N THR A 906 26.29 -16.79 12.84
CA THR A 906 26.93 -16.74 11.53
C THR A 906 26.36 -17.84 10.65
N ARG A 907 25.68 -17.46 9.56
CA ARG A 907 25.19 -18.36 8.52
C ARG A 907 26.17 -18.37 7.34
N HIS A 908 26.71 -19.53 7.02
CA HIS A 908 27.52 -19.76 5.83
C HIS A 908 26.77 -20.69 4.87
N VAL A 909 26.54 -20.22 3.64
CA VAL A 909 25.84 -20.98 2.60
C VAL A 909 26.79 -21.27 1.45
N ARG A 910 26.81 -22.51 0.97
CA ARG A 910 27.48 -22.92 -0.28
C ARG A 910 26.52 -23.62 -1.20
N PHE A 911 26.50 -23.21 -2.47
CA PHE A 911 25.75 -23.86 -3.54
C PHE A 911 26.71 -24.53 -4.52
N PHE A 912 26.75 -25.86 -4.52
CA PHE A 912 27.56 -26.65 -5.44
C PHE A 912 26.81 -26.86 -6.76
N LYS A 913 27.09 -26.03 -7.76
CA LYS A 913 26.29 -25.93 -9.00
C LYS A 913 26.19 -27.23 -9.76
N LYS A 914 27.28 -27.99 -9.87
CA LYS A 914 27.32 -29.23 -10.69
C LYS A 914 26.32 -30.28 -10.21
N ILE A 915 26.25 -30.50 -8.90
CA ILE A 915 25.43 -31.52 -8.22
C ILE A 915 24.16 -30.95 -7.57
N GLU A 916 24.02 -29.62 -7.55
CA GLU A 916 22.89 -28.86 -7.03
C GLU A 916 22.58 -29.13 -5.56
N ILE A 917 23.62 -29.22 -4.74
CA ILE A 917 23.53 -29.31 -3.28
C ILE A 917 23.71 -27.94 -2.65
N TYR A 918 22.94 -27.67 -1.61
CA TYR A 918 23.10 -26.49 -0.76
C TYR A 918 23.56 -26.93 0.63
N LEU A 919 24.71 -26.43 1.06
CA LEU A 919 25.22 -26.61 2.42
C LEU A 919 24.97 -25.33 3.20
N ILE A 920 24.25 -25.45 4.32
CA ILE A 920 23.95 -24.35 5.22
C ILE A 920 24.61 -24.68 6.56
N LYS A 921 25.56 -23.84 6.97
CA LYS A 921 26.23 -23.94 8.26
C LYS A 921 25.87 -22.73 9.12
N ASP A 922 25.16 -22.97 10.21
CA ASP A 922 24.81 -21.97 11.21
C ASP A 922 25.67 -22.18 12.45
N THR A 923 26.54 -21.22 12.74
CA THR A 923 27.41 -21.22 13.93
C THR A 923 26.92 -20.16 14.91
N ILE A 924 26.75 -20.54 16.18
CA ILE A 924 26.30 -19.63 17.23
C ILE A 924 27.43 -19.42 18.24
N GLU A 925 27.70 -18.16 18.55
CA GLU A 925 28.72 -17.75 19.50
C GLU A 925 28.09 -16.86 20.57
N ASP A 926 28.71 -16.83 21.75
CA ASP A 926 28.31 -15.95 22.87
C ASP A 926 26.84 -16.07 23.30
N PHE A 927 26.22 -17.24 23.14
CA PHE A 927 24.87 -17.53 23.61
C PHE A 927 24.81 -18.88 24.34
N GLU A 928 24.13 -18.90 25.49
CA GLU A 928 23.85 -20.11 26.26
C GLU A 928 22.36 -20.42 26.20
N GLY A 929 22.00 -21.59 25.68
CA GLY A 929 20.62 -22.03 25.51
C GLY A 929 20.42 -22.76 24.19
N GLU A 930 19.17 -22.81 23.75
CA GLU A 930 18.77 -23.50 22.53
C GLU A 930 18.53 -22.54 21.37
N VAL A 931 18.66 -23.07 20.17
CA VAL A 931 18.33 -22.37 18.92
C VAL A 931 17.38 -23.22 18.08
N LEU A 932 16.47 -22.55 17.37
CA LEU A 932 15.50 -23.16 16.47
C LEU A 932 15.89 -22.87 15.02
N PHE A 933 16.17 -23.90 14.24
CA PHE A 933 16.20 -23.83 12.79
C PHE A 933 14.82 -24.12 12.21
N SER A 934 14.36 -23.23 11.34
CA SER A 934 13.06 -23.28 10.67
C SER A 934 13.27 -23.39 9.16
N LEU A 935 12.56 -24.31 8.50
CA LEU A 935 12.55 -24.42 7.04
C LEU A 935 11.12 -24.61 6.50
N PRO A 936 10.50 -23.57 5.92
CA PRO A 936 9.24 -23.70 5.19
C PRO A 936 9.45 -24.45 3.88
N VAL A 937 8.72 -25.54 3.66
CA VAL A 937 8.79 -26.35 2.44
C VAL A 937 7.45 -26.43 1.74
N ALA A 938 7.46 -26.19 0.44
CA ALA A 938 6.30 -26.34 -0.44
C ALA A 938 6.08 -27.84 -0.72
N SER A 939 5.40 -28.51 0.21
CA SER A 939 5.21 -29.96 0.17
C SER A 939 3.78 -30.34 0.56
N PRO A 940 3.09 -31.21 -0.20
CA PRO A 940 1.84 -31.80 0.24
C PRO A 940 2.01 -32.78 1.40
N ALA A 941 3.23 -33.32 1.61
CA ALA A 941 3.52 -34.24 2.68
C ALA A 941 5.04 -34.38 2.92
N SER A 942 5.45 -34.15 4.16
CA SER A 942 6.80 -34.39 4.66
C SER A 942 6.86 -35.52 5.69
N MET A 943 8.01 -36.20 5.78
CA MET A 943 8.23 -37.28 6.74
C MET A 943 9.64 -37.23 7.33
N ILE A 944 9.73 -37.37 8.65
CA ILE A 944 10.99 -37.45 9.39
C ILE A 944 11.46 -38.91 9.47
N LYS A 945 12.75 -39.15 9.20
CA LYS A 945 13.44 -40.43 9.42
C LYS A 945 14.82 -40.18 10.01
N GLY A 946 14.94 -40.35 11.33
CA GLY A 946 16.18 -40.03 12.05
C GLY A 946 16.51 -38.54 11.93
N ASN A 947 17.72 -38.22 11.46
CA ASN A 947 18.21 -36.86 11.20
C ASN A 947 17.86 -36.34 9.79
N ARG A 948 16.91 -36.98 9.09
CA ARG A 948 16.51 -36.63 7.73
C ARG A 948 15.04 -36.28 7.66
N VAL A 949 14.71 -35.39 6.74
CA VAL A 949 13.34 -35.09 6.33
C VAL A 949 13.22 -35.28 4.83
N TYR A 950 12.22 -36.06 4.44
CA TYR A 950 11.84 -36.27 3.05
C TYR A 950 10.56 -35.49 2.79
N SER A 951 10.64 -34.44 1.97
CA SER A 951 9.49 -33.62 1.61
C SER A 951 9.10 -33.94 0.17
N THR A 952 7.89 -34.44 -0.02
CA THR A 952 7.35 -34.74 -1.34
C THR A 952 7.07 -33.41 -2.01
N GLY A 953 7.78 -33.07 -3.09
CA GLY A 953 7.53 -31.80 -3.76
C GLY A 953 6.59 -31.97 -4.95
N LEU A 954 6.43 -30.88 -5.69
CA LEU A 954 5.52 -30.77 -6.83
C LEU A 954 6.26 -31.14 -8.12
N TYR A 955 5.51 -31.49 -9.16
CA TYR A 955 6.05 -31.72 -10.52
C TYR A 955 7.29 -32.65 -10.56
N ASP A 956 7.26 -33.73 -9.78
CA ASP A 956 8.31 -34.76 -9.67
C ASP A 956 9.68 -34.26 -9.15
N VAL A 957 9.71 -33.11 -8.47
CA VAL A 957 10.89 -32.60 -7.76
C VAL A 957 10.62 -32.70 -6.27
N ASP A 958 11.48 -33.41 -5.53
CA ASP A 958 11.39 -33.61 -4.09
C ASP A 958 12.56 -32.90 -3.38
N LEU A 959 12.43 -32.70 -2.06
CA LEU A 959 13.50 -32.16 -1.22
C LEU A 959 13.91 -33.15 -0.14
N GLU A 960 15.17 -33.57 -0.15
CA GLU A 960 15.80 -34.28 0.96
C GLU A 960 16.59 -33.28 1.83
N THR A 961 16.22 -33.17 3.10
CA THR A 961 16.92 -32.34 4.10
C THR A 961 17.66 -33.25 5.08
N VAL A 962 18.96 -33.03 5.29
CA VAL A 962 19.79 -33.83 6.19
C VAL A 962 20.53 -32.95 7.16
N PHE A 963 20.34 -33.20 8.46
CA PHE A 963 21.10 -32.55 9.53
C PHE A 963 22.34 -33.38 9.86
N LEU A 964 23.52 -32.83 9.58
CA LEU A 964 24.82 -33.45 9.86
C LEU A 964 25.32 -33.16 11.29
N SER A 965 24.90 -32.03 11.86
CA SER A 965 25.11 -31.72 13.28
C SER A 965 24.09 -32.43 14.16
N GLU A 966 24.36 -32.46 15.48
CA GLU A 966 23.42 -33.02 16.45
C GLU A 966 22.16 -32.14 16.56
N VAL A 967 21.00 -32.79 16.59
CA VAL A 967 19.69 -32.13 16.75
C VAL A 967 18.98 -32.78 17.93
N LYS A 968 18.56 -31.98 18.91
CA LYS A 968 17.81 -32.45 20.08
C LYS A 968 16.39 -32.86 19.73
N GLN A 969 15.74 -32.06 18.90
CA GLN A 969 14.35 -32.26 18.51
C GLN A 969 14.16 -31.90 17.05
N LEU A 970 13.46 -32.77 16.32
CA LEU A 970 13.05 -32.54 14.94
C LEU A 970 11.54 -32.80 14.85
N ARG A 971 10.76 -31.81 14.38
CA ARG A 971 9.30 -31.92 14.21
C ARG A 971 8.84 -31.24 12.92
N LEU A 972 7.63 -31.62 12.49
CA LEU A 972 6.90 -30.98 11.40
C LEU A 972 5.73 -30.20 12.00
N GLU A 973 5.47 -29.04 11.43
CA GLU A 973 4.35 -28.16 11.75
C GLU A 973 3.74 -27.67 10.43
N GLN A 974 2.45 -27.39 10.36
CA GLN A 974 1.85 -26.76 9.19
C GLN A 974 1.66 -25.26 9.43
N GLY A 975 1.87 -24.46 8.40
CA GLY A 975 1.72 -23.02 8.48
C GLY A 975 1.19 -22.42 7.18
N ARG A 976 0.46 -21.32 7.32
CA ARG A 976 -0.22 -20.61 6.23
C ARG A 976 0.75 -19.90 5.29
N SER A 977 0.43 -19.87 4.00
CA SER A 977 1.14 -19.09 2.99
C SER A 977 0.18 -18.51 1.95
N THR A 978 0.63 -17.47 1.26
CA THR A 978 -0.02 -17.01 0.03
C THR A 978 -0.19 -18.15 -0.98
N LEU A 979 -1.19 -18.05 -1.86
CA LEU A 979 -1.49 -19.11 -2.82
C LEU A 979 -0.46 -19.18 -3.95
N PHE A 980 0.39 -20.20 -3.92
CA PHE A 980 1.32 -20.50 -5.01
C PHE A 980 1.40 -21.99 -5.38
N PHE A 981 0.72 -22.87 -4.64
CA PHE A 981 0.56 -24.27 -4.99
C PHE A 981 -0.69 -24.87 -4.36
N ASP A 982 -1.14 -26.00 -4.90
CA ASP A 982 -2.23 -26.78 -4.32
C ASP A 982 -1.73 -27.61 -3.14
N SER A 983 -2.14 -27.20 -1.94
CA SER A 983 -1.85 -27.88 -0.67
C SER A 983 -3.00 -28.81 -0.23
N GLY A 984 -4.07 -28.92 -1.01
CA GLY A 984 -5.29 -29.66 -0.66
C GLY A 984 -6.30 -28.88 0.19
N HIS A 985 -6.03 -27.60 0.51
CA HIS A 985 -6.86 -26.78 1.41
C HIS A 985 -7.76 -25.74 0.71
N GLY A 986 -8.10 -25.93 -0.57
CA GLY A 986 -9.07 -25.09 -1.28
C GLY A 986 -8.57 -23.66 -1.50
N SER A 987 -9.09 -22.69 -0.73
CA SER A 987 -8.84 -21.26 -0.92
C SER A 987 -7.60 -20.71 -0.20
N ILE A 988 -6.83 -21.58 0.46
CA ILE A 988 -5.63 -21.24 1.23
C ILE A 988 -4.51 -22.23 0.92
N SER A 989 -3.27 -21.79 1.06
CA SER A 989 -2.10 -22.65 0.89
C SER A 989 -1.43 -22.89 2.24
N MET A 990 -1.13 -24.15 2.53
CA MET A 990 -0.45 -24.59 3.75
C MET A 990 0.90 -25.21 3.37
N MET A 991 1.97 -24.72 3.97
CA MET A 991 3.32 -25.29 3.85
C MET A 991 3.64 -26.17 5.07
N ASP A 992 4.50 -27.15 4.86
CA ASP A 992 5.14 -27.87 5.96
C ASP A 992 6.34 -27.06 6.46
N TYR A 993 6.54 -27.04 7.77
CA TYR A 993 7.63 -26.37 8.45
C TYR A 993 8.47 -27.40 9.18
N ILE A 994 9.72 -27.56 8.73
CA ILE A 994 10.70 -28.38 9.42
C ILE A 994 11.27 -27.54 10.57
N ARG A 995 11.05 -27.99 11.81
CA ARG A 995 11.54 -27.34 13.02
C ARG A 995 12.60 -28.23 13.67
N ALA A 996 13.83 -27.75 13.72
CA ALA A 996 14.95 -28.44 14.36
C ALA A 996 15.49 -27.61 15.53
N VAL A 997 15.60 -28.21 16.71
CA VAL A 997 16.16 -27.56 17.91
C VAL A 997 17.50 -28.18 18.24
N ALA A 998 18.49 -27.35 18.53
CA ALA A 998 19.83 -27.77 18.97
C ALA A 998 20.34 -26.89 20.11
N ASP A 999 21.34 -27.37 20.85
CA ASP A 999 22.14 -26.49 21.71
C ASP A 999 22.88 -25.46 20.85
N ALA A 1000 22.93 -24.22 21.30
CA ALA A 1000 23.59 -23.15 20.57
C ALA A 1000 25.06 -23.47 20.24
N GLN A 1001 25.77 -24.15 21.12
CA GLN A 1001 27.18 -24.53 20.92
C GLN A 1001 27.38 -25.49 19.72
N GLU A 1002 26.37 -26.29 19.38
CA GLU A 1002 26.42 -27.22 18.25
C GLU A 1002 26.03 -26.54 16.93
N GLY A 1003 25.11 -25.58 16.99
CA GLY A 1003 24.58 -24.90 15.80
C GLY A 1003 23.91 -25.88 14.82
N PHE A 1004 23.96 -25.57 13.52
CA PHE A 1004 23.43 -26.46 12.48
C PHE A 1004 24.41 -26.63 11.32
N VAL A 1005 24.50 -27.87 10.83
CA VAL A 1005 25.07 -28.16 9.50
C VAL A 1005 24.05 -28.95 8.72
N THR A 1006 23.39 -28.26 7.79
CA THR A 1006 22.23 -28.77 7.05
C THR A 1006 22.57 -28.90 5.58
N LEU A 1007 22.26 -30.06 5.01
CA LEU A 1007 22.30 -30.31 3.57
C LEU A 1007 20.89 -30.28 3.02
N LEU A 1008 20.67 -29.43 2.02
CA LEU A 1008 19.47 -29.45 1.20
C LEU A 1008 19.84 -30.07 -0.15
N TYR A 1009 19.23 -31.20 -0.47
CA TYR A 1009 19.35 -31.87 -1.74
C TYR A 1009 18.00 -31.88 -2.47
N PRO A 1010 17.73 -30.86 -3.29
CA PRO A 1010 16.61 -30.88 -4.19
C PRO A 1010 16.89 -31.82 -5.36
N LYS A 1011 16.00 -32.78 -5.59
CA LYS A 1011 16.22 -33.86 -6.55
C LYS A 1011 14.96 -34.20 -7.30
N ARG A 1012 15.10 -34.78 -8.49
CA ARG A 1012 13.96 -35.45 -9.12
C ARG A 1012 13.60 -36.69 -8.33
N ARG A 1013 12.33 -37.05 -8.28
CA ARG A 1013 11.85 -38.25 -7.57
C ARG A 1013 12.61 -39.52 -7.98
N ALA A 1014 12.92 -39.63 -9.27
CA ALA A 1014 13.66 -40.76 -9.85
C ALA A 1014 15.16 -40.79 -9.48
N GLN A 1015 15.74 -39.68 -9.03
CA GLN A 1015 17.14 -39.65 -8.61
C GLN A 1015 17.32 -40.33 -7.24
N PRO A 1016 18.46 -41.02 -7.02
CA PRO A 1016 18.73 -41.66 -5.75
C PRO A 1016 18.83 -40.63 -4.62
N ASN A 1017 18.55 -41.09 -3.39
CA ASN A 1017 18.78 -40.30 -2.18
C ASN A 1017 20.28 -40.12 -1.95
N ILE A 1018 20.67 -39.06 -1.22
CA ILE A 1018 22.08 -38.85 -0.90
C ILE A 1018 22.58 -39.89 0.09
N ILE A 1019 23.77 -40.43 -0.17
CA ILE A 1019 24.47 -41.29 0.77
C ILE A 1019 25.43 -40.42 1.57
N VAL A 1020 25.24 -40.37 2.90
CA VAL A 1020 26.08 -39.60 3.81
C VAL A 1020 26.87 -40.59 4.65
N THR A 1021 28.20 -40.52 4.57
CA THR A 1021 29.11 -41.32 5.38
C THR A 1021 29.98 -40.41 6.23
N MET A 1022 29.77 -40.42 7.54
CA MET A 1022 30.63 -39.70 8.48
C MET A 1022 32.03 -40.32 8.46
N LYS A 1023 33.06 -39.51 8.20
CA LYS A 1023 34.48 -39.87 8.25
C LYS A 1023 35.11 -39.51 9.59
N SER A 1024 34.61 -38.47 10.23
CA SER A 1024 34.93 -38.02 11.59
C SER A 1024 33.71 -37.29 12.17
N GLU A 1025 33.78 -36.76 13.38
CA GLU A 1025 32.71 -35.94 13.98
C GLU A 1025 32.35 -34.70 13.13
N ARG A 1026 33.31 -34.18 12.36
CA ARG A 1026 33.21 -32.92 11.63
C ARG A 1026 33.52 -33.05 10.14
N THR A 1027 33.50 -34.27 9.62
CA THR A 1027 33.77 -34.55 8.21
C THR A 1027 32.83 -35.61 7.69
N ALA A 1028 32.11 -35.31 6.61
CA ALA A 1028 31.25 -36.24 5.92
C ALA A 1028 31.65 -36.38 4.45
N LEU A 1029 31.57 -37.61 3.94
CA LEU A 1029 31.58 -37.90 2.52
C LEU A 1029 30.13 -37.98 2.04
N ILE A 1030 29.77 -37.14 1.09
CA ILE A 1030 28.47 -37.12 0.44
C ILE A 1030 28.62 -37.76 -0.94
N ALA A 1031 27.94 -38.87 -1.18
CA ALA A 1031 27.93 -39.54 -2.46
C ALA A 1031 26.55 -39.40 -3.12
N ILE A 1032 26.55 -38.95 -4.38
CA ILE A 1032 25.37 -38.82 -5.24
C ILE A 1032 25.74 -39.37 -6.61
N GLU A 1033 25.10 -40.47 -7.00
CA GLU A 1033 25.43 -41.18 -8.24
C GLU A 1033 26.95 -41.45 -8.31
N ASP A 1034 27.64 -40.93 -9.34
CA ASP A 1034 29.08 -41.10 -9.56
C ASP A 1034 29.92 -39.94 -8.99
N GLN A 1035 29.33 -39.04 -8.20
CA GLN A 1035 30.00 -37.86 -7.64
C GLN A 1035 30.16 -37.96 -6.12
N GLU A 1036 31.33 -37.57 -5.64
CA GLU A 1036 31.68 -37.51 -4.23
C GLU A 1036 32.06 -36.08 -3.84
N LEU A 1037 31.51 -35.63 -2.72
CA LEU A 1037 31.83 -34.35 -2.10
C LEU A 1037 32.26 -34.59 -0.66
N VAL A 1038 33.45 -34.10 -0.29
CA VAL A 1038 33.91 -34.12 1.10
C VAL A 1038 33.57 -32.78 1.73
N ILE A 1039 32.79 -32.82 2.82
CA ILE A 1039 32.39 -31.65 3.59
C ILE A 1039 33.08 -31.73 4.95
N THR A 1040 33.76 -30.65 5.34
CA THR A 1040 34.38 -30.49 6.66
C THR A 1040 33.83 -29.23 7.31
N TRP A 1041 33.43 -29.29 8.58
CA TRP A 1041 32.80 -28.15 9.28
C TRP A 1041 33.34 -27.89 10.68
#